data_AF-A0A370FQY3-F1
#
_entry.id   AF-A0A370FQY3-F1
#
_cell.length_a   1.000
_cell.length_b   1.000
_cell.length_c   1.000
_cell.angle_alpha   90.00
_cell.angle_beta   90.00
_cell.angle_gamma   90.00
#
_symmetry.space_group_name_H-M   'P 1'
#
loop_
_entity.id
_entity.type
_entity.pdbx_description
1 polymer ?
#
loop_
_entity_poly.entity_id
_entity_poly.type
_entity_poly.pdbx_seq_one_letter_code
_entity_poly.pdbx_strand_id
1 'polypeptide(L)'
;MNSAHWRTHLADVDWPTLEHAYGDASDVPGWIEGLTGAETVEESLHELSSAVLHQGTLYDSTEPAMTSIASVLGARQTADAAGTAWLLLMFADAVHDYEQVGVDDVETAALVRSARDSLLGIAALVRPLIADDGPEAAASALLQAAARTADSAAVETLSARADARPAAQVEQACVAALTTLGADVAAALADGDPGLMMAATLARIAAGSTETTDLDALVTGWELAVEVASHIAFDVGNLPEWLSATNPEASAHVLAALPMPDETTIAGLVDVVVGSRSNAPAAVRRLLALAALPEAGPESMIAALRQCPATPEVRDALVALAERVTTGDTSAIGSSTFDTDARTDAALALLRAGDGRWARPMAQALLTNPAARGLMVATSASGRSALGYALVREHAPSSTMVVAGIRQALRQKPPADPSRDGAGHLVELLASWPAEAAADALSEVRELLAVAPRQSADALATWGDTAGIDRVREASVTGDATVLLALARLTKDTDDFHHVLDADLEHKESEVLAHWADPTDRRFLDWCRGLVGTKAATSDHQRGNQLTALRILAAVDSDEAATGWPVLRSIIDAGRGPIEEAIGLALDWRARQLLPPEACTDFEALLTDLVVTDRKDYNGPIVKTSAAAAIALLDVGLPLPDAPARIVKVVAGAVTDRWARELGLRLAERLAAAPETVRRAVAKKLRSLVDRDERFDSTGDIAVEDARTVARLRPILHKLETE
;
A
#
# COMPACT_ATOMS: atom_id res chain seq x y z
N MET A 1 2.54 -33.94 -31.65
CA MET A 1 3.33 -32.81 -32.18
C MET A 1 4.68 -32.80 -31.48
N ASN A 2 5.75 -32.48 -32.21
CA ASN A 2 7.14 -32.85 -31.93
C ASN A 2 7.80 -32.06 -30.78
N SER A 3 8.57 -32.75 -29.94
CA SER A 3 9.42 -32.21 -28.87
C SER A 3 10.53 -31.23 -29.31
N ALA A 4 10.66 -30.96 -30.61
CA ALA A 4 11.69 -30.12 -31.20
C ALA A 4 11.32 -28.63 -31.31
N HIS A 5 10.04 -28.26 -31.20
CA HIS A 5 9.60 -26.90 -31.57
C HIS A 5 9.89 -25.83 -30.50
N TRP A 6 9.71 -26.14 -29.21
CA TRP A 6 9.88 -25.14 -28.15
C TRP A 6 11.35 -24.79 -27.89
N ARG A 7 12.27 -25.77 -27.97
CA ARG A 7 13.72 -25.52 -27.88
C ARG A 7 14.25 -24.70 -29.05
N THR A 8 13.59 -24.80 -30.21
CA THR A 8 13.94 -23.98 -31.38
C THR A 8 13.55 -22.53 -31.14
N HIS A 9 12.30 -22.28 -30.71
CA HIS A 9 11.86 -20.94 -30.31
C HIS A 9 12.74 -20.35 -29.20
N LEU A 10 13.06 -21.14 -28.18
CA LEU A 10 13.91 -20.70 -27.06
C LEU A 10 15.31 -20.28 -27.52
N ALA A 11 15.87 -20.95 -28.53
CA ALA A 11 17.18 -20.64 -29.10
C ALA A 11 17.17 -19.48 -30.11
N ASP A 12 16.01 -19.18 -30.70
CA ASP A 12 15.85 -18.10 -31.69
C ASP A 12 15.71 -16.71 -31.05
N VAL A 13 15.35 -16.65 -29.76
CA VAL A 13 15.22 -15.39 -28.99
C VAL A 13 16.59 -14.93 -28.48
N ASP A 14 16.92 -13.65 -28.70
CA ASP A 14 18.17 -13.03 -28.24
C ASP A 14 18.03 -12.51 -26.79
N TRP A 15 17.96 -13.45 -25.83
CA TRP A 15 17.70 -13.17 -24.41
C TRP A 15 18.59 -12.09 -23.76
N PRO A 16 19.90 -12.00 -24.03
CA PRO A 16 20.75 -10.95 -23.46
C PRO A 16 20.38 -9.52 -23.89
N THR A 17 19.50 -9.37 -24.89
CA THR A 17 18.98 -8.06 -25.33
C THR A 17 17.65 -7.68 -24.69
N LEU A 18 17.03 -8.60 -23.97
CA LEU A 18 15.76 -8.42 -23.28
C LEU A 18 16.00 -8.25 -21.77
N GLU A 19 15.03 -7.67 -21.07
CA GLU A 19 15.07 -7.42 -19.64
C GLU A 19 13.86 -8.05 -18.92
N HIS A 20 14.03 -8.31 -17.63
CA HIS A 20 12.96 -8.61 -16.68
C HIS A 20 13.16 -7.79 -15.41
N ALA A 21 12.40 -8.05 -14.34
CA ALA A 21 12.41 -7.22 -13.12
C ALA A 21 13.77 -6.99 -12.45
N TYR A 22 14.77 -7.83 -12.73
CA TYR A 22 16.05 -7.87 -12.02
C TYR A 22 17.27 -7.63 -12.92
N GLY A 23 17.08 -7.34 -14.21
CA GLY A 23 18.17 -7.12 -15.16
C GLY A 23 17.92 -7.81 -16.49
N ASP A 24 19.00 -8.21 -17.16
CA ASP A 24 18.94 -8.89 -18.46
C ASP A 24 18.34 -10.29 -18.35
N ALA A 25 17.69 -10.75 -19.41
CA ALA A 25 16.92 -11.99 -19.41
C ALA A 25 17.73 -13.26 -19.77
N SER A 26 19.06 -13.23 -19.66
CA SER A 26 19.92 -14.37 -20.03
C SER A 26 19.64 -15.65 -19.25
N ASP A 27 19.05 -15.54 -18.06
CA ASP A 27 18.74 -16.67 -17.18
C ASP A 27 17.39 -17.34 -17.51
N VAL A 28 16.48 -16.63 -18.18
CA VAL A 28 15.12 -17.09 -18.50
C VAL A 28 15.08 -18.44 -19.24
N PRO A 29 15.96 -18.73 -20.22
CA PRO A 29 16.02 -20.04 -20.86
C PRO A 29 16.24 -21.19 -19.89
N GLY A 30 17.11 -20.99 -18.89
CA GLY A 30 17.41 -22.00 -17.88
C GLY A 30 16.18 -22.33 -17.04
N TRP A 31 15.40 -21.32 -16.65
CA TRP A 31 14.15 -21.52 -15.92
C TRP A 31 13.09 -22.24 -16.77
N ILE A 32 12.94 -21.89 -18.06
CA ILE A 32 12.00 -22.57 -18.96
C ILE A 32 12.39 -24.04 -19.17
N GLU A 33 13.68 -24.35 -19.32
CA GLU A 33 14.16 -25.73 -19.37
C GLU A 33 13.89 -26.49 -18.06
N GLY A 34 14.06 -25.80 -16.93
CA GLY A 34 13.78 -26.31 -15.59
C GLY A 34 12.34 -26.74 -15.35
N LEU A 35 11.36 -26.21 -16.10
CA LEU A 35 9.97 -26.66 -16.06
C LEU A 35 9.78 -28.14 -16.42
N THR A 36 10.75 -28.73 -17.14
CA THR A 36 10.68 -30.15 -17.55
C THR A 36 11.17 -31.13 -16.48
N GLY A 37 11.81 -30.63 -15.42
CA GLY A 37 12.37 -31.43 -14.33
C GLY A 37 11.54 -31.38 -13.06
N ALA A 38 11.19 -32.53 -12.49
CA ALA A 38 10.39 -32.61 -11.25
C ALA A 38 11.08 -31.97 -10.03
N GLU A 39 12.41 -31.92 -10.00
CA GLU A 39 13.19 -31.30 -8.92
C GLU A 39 13.40 -29.80 -9.11
N THR A 40 13.20 -29.28 -10.33
CA THR A 40 13.54 -27.90 -10.72
C THR A 40 12.31 -27.05 -11.04
N VAL A 41 11.15 -27.67 -11.26
CA VAL A 41 9.94 -26.98 -11.72
C VAL A 41 9.40 -25.97 -10.72
N GLU A 42 9.44 -26.27 -9.42
CA GLU A 42 8.96 -25.36 -8.37
C GLU A 42 9.78 -24.06 -8.32
N GLU A 43 11.11 -24.20 -8.27
CA GLU A 43 12.04 -23.05 -8.32
C GLU A 43 11.89 -22.29 -9.64
N SER A 44 11.78 -22.99 -10.76
CA SER A 44 11.63 -22.35 -12.08
C SER A 44 10.33 -21.56 -12.20
N LEU A 45 9.21 -22.09 -11.70
CA LEU A 45 7.93 -21.37 -11.68
C LEU A 45 8.01 -20.14 -10.76
N HIS A 46 8.69 -20.26 -9.61
CA HIS A 46 8.91 -19.13 -8.71
C HIS A 46 9.74 -18.02 -9.37
N GLU A 47 10.84 -18.35 -10.02
CA GLU A 47 11.68 -17.37 -10.72
C GLU A 47 10.96 -16.74 -11.90
N LEU A 48 10.26 -17.53 -12.73
CA LEU A 48 9.51 -17.02 -13.87
C LEU A 48 8.38 -16.05 -13.43
N SER A 49 7.62 -16.41 -12.40
CA SER A 49 6.58 -15.51 -11.85
C SER A 49 7.18 -14.25 -11.20
N SER A 50 8.28 -14.40 -10.46
CA SER A 50 8.89 -13.30 -9.71
C SER A 50 9.73 -12.35 -10.57
N ALA A 51 10.18 -12.77 -11.74
CA ALA A 51 11.02 -11.98 -12.65
C ALA A 51 10.26 -11.53 -13.90
N VAL A 52 9.63 -12.46 -14.62
CA VAL A 52 9.06 -12.23 -15.96
C VAL A 52 7.62 -11.68 -15.91
N LEU A 53 6.91 -11.89 -14.81
CA LEU A 53 5.58 -11.34 -14.52
C LEU A 53 5.53 -10.62 -13.16
N HIS A 54 6.64 -10.00 -12.75
CA HIS A 54 6.77 -9.41 -11.42
C HIS A 54 5.62 -8.44 -11.10
N GLN A 55 4.76 -8.85 -10.15
CA GLN A 55 3.56 -8.09 -9.75
C GLN A 55 2.66 -7.69 -10.94
N GLY A 56 2.57 -8.57 -11.96
CA GLY A 56 1.78 -8.33 -13.17
C GLY A 56 2.43 -7.38 -14.19
N THR A 57 3.67 -6.92 -13.95
CA THR A 57 4.38 -6.04 -14.90
C THR A 57 4.79 -6.79 -16.15
N LEU A 58 4.58 -6.18 -17.32
CA LEU A 58 5.04 -6.71 -18.61
C LEU A 58 6.41 -6.15 -18.97
N TYR A 59 7.32 -7.04 -19.35
CA TYR A 59 8.66 -6.75 -19.86
C TYR A 59 8.79 -7.21 -21.31
N ASP A 60 9.85 -6.80 -22.00
CA ASP A 60 10.14 -7.28 -23.37
C ASP A 60 10.48 -8.77 -23.42
N SER A 61 10.97 -9.35 -22.31
CA SER A 61 11.12 -10.80 -22.14
C SER A 61 9.82 -11.56 -21.88
N THR A 62 8.74 -10.89 -21.49
CA THR A 62 7.50 -11.56 -21.05
C THR A 62 6.83 -12.35 -22.17
N GLU A 63 6.57 -11.70 -23.32
CA GLU A 63 5.95 -12.37 -24.46
C GLU A 63 6.73 -13.61 -24.95
N PRO A 64 8.04 -13.53 -25.25
CA PRO A 64 8.78 -14.69 -25.75
C PRO A 64 8.89 -15.81 -24.72
N ALA A 65 8.94 -15.48 -23.42
CA ALA A 65 8.90 -16.47 -22.35
C ALA A 65 7.54 -17.21 -22.34
N MET A 66 6.42 -16.49 -22.34
CA MET A 66 5.08 -17.10 -22.30
C MET A 66 4.80 -17.96 -23.54
N THR A 67 5.25 -17.54 -24.72
CA THR A 67 5.17 -18.35 -25.95
C THR A 67 5.97 -19.66 -25.84
N SER A 68 7.16 -19.61 -25.24
CA SER A 68 7.99 -20.79 -25.01
C SER A 68 7.36 -21.73 -23.98
N ILE A 69 6.86 -21.18 -22.86
CA ILE A 69 6.19 -21.91 -21.78
C ILE A 69 4.94 -22.64 -22.31
N ALA A 70 4.10 -21.94 -23.08
CA ALA A 70 2.93 -22.54 -23.72
C ALA A 70 3.29 -23.67 -24.69
N SER A 71 4.42 -23.54 -25.38
CA SER A 71 4.93 -24.60 -26.26
C SER A 71 5.39 -25.85 -25.48
N VAL A 72 6.06 -25.68 -24.33
CA VAL A 72 6.45 -26.79 -23.44
C VAL A 72 5.21 -27.49 -22.88
N LEU A 73 4.26 -26.70 -22.39
CA LEU A 73 3.00 -27.18 -21.80
C LEU A 73 2.12 -27.90 -22.83
N GLY A 74 1.87 -27.31 -24.00
CA GLY A 74 1.10 -27.94 -25.07
C GLY A 74 1.74 -29.25 -25.58
N ALA A 75 3.06 -29.37 -25.46
CA ALA A 75 3.80 -30.58 -25.77
C ALA A 75 3.83 -31.62 -24.63
N ARG A 76 3.14 -31.35 -23.50
CA ARG A 76 3.05 -32.22 -22.30
C ARG A 76 4.42 -32.60 -21.72
N GLN A 77 5.34 -31.64 -21.70
CA GLN A 77 6.72 -31.84 -21.22
C GLN A 77 7.02 -31.19 -19.87
N THR A 78 6.05 -30.48 -19.30
CA THR A 78 6.16 -29.87 -17.97
C THR A 78 6.04 -30.92 -16.88
N ALA A 79 6.88 -30.84 -15.85
CA ALA A 79 6.75 -31.70 -14.67
C ALA A 79 5.57 -31.28 -13.76
N ASP A 80 5.21 -29.99 -13.78
CA ASP A 80 4.01 -29.43 -13.16
C ASP A 80 3.17 -28.70 -14.22
N ALA A 81 2.27 -29.44 -14.87
CA ALA A 81 1.40 -28.89 -15.90
C ALA A 81 0.39 -27.87 -15.35
N ALA A 82 -0.07 -28.09 -14.11
CA ALA A 82 -1.02 -27.20 -13.45
C ALA A 82 -0.38 -25.83 -13.18
N GLY A 83 0.73 -25.80 -12.45
CA GLY A 83 1.47 -24.56 -12.15
C GLY A 83 1.90 -23.82 -13.43
N THR A 84 2.31 -24.56 -14.46
CA THR A 84 2.67 -23.96 -15.75
C THR A 84 1.47 -23.36 -16.50
N ALA A 85 0.31 -24.02 -16.48
CA ALA A 85 -0.90 -23.51 -17.10
C ALA A 85 -1.42 -22.25 -16.38
N TRP A 86 -1.31 -22.22 -15.06
CA TRP A 86 -1.67 -21.07 -14.24
C TRP A 86 -0.80 -19.84 -14.54
N LEU A 87 0.50 -20.01 -14.75
CA LEU A 87 1.39 -18.91 -15.15
C LEU A 87 0.93 -18.23 -16.47
N LEU A 88 0.37 -19.00 -17.41
CA LEU A 88 -0.18 -18.44 -18.65
C LEU A 88 -1.49 -17.67 -18.44
N LEU A 89 -2.30 -18.06 -17.45
CA LEU A 89 -3.49 -17.30 -17.06
C LEU A 89 -3.10 -16.00 -16.33
N MET A 90 -2.07 -16.01 -15.48
CA MET A 90 -1.52 -14.76 -14.88
C MET A 90 -1.09 -13.77 -15.95
N PHE A 91 -0.44 -14.26 -17.00
CA PHE A 91 -0.07 -13.43 -18.13
C PHE A 91 -1.30 -12.83 -18.83
N ALA A 92 -2.36 -13.61 -19.04
CA ALA A 92 -3.59 -13.13 -19.66
C ALA A 92 -4.29 -12.05 -18.81
N ASP A 93 -4.32 -12.23 -17.48
CA ASP A 93 -4.87 -11.25 -16.54
C ASP A 93 -4.04 -9.97 -16.50
N ALA A 94 -2.71 -10.07 -16.45
CA ALA A 94 -1.83 -8.90 -16.55
C ALA A 94 -2.08 -8.10 -17.82
N VAL A 95 -2.24 -8.75 -18.98
CA VAL A 95 -2.61 -8.09 -20.24
C VAL A 95 -3.97 -7.41 -20.10
N HIS A 96 -4.97 -8.07 -19.51
CA HIS A 96 -6.29 -7.51 -19.30
C HIS A 96 -6.27 -6.25 -18.43
N ASP A 97 -5.53 -6.27 -17.32
CA ASP A 97 -5.40 -5.15 -16.40
C ASP A 97 -4.83 -3.91 -17.10
N TYR A 98 -3.79 -4.10 -17.92
CA TYR A 98 -3.23 -3.02 -18.74
C TYR A 98 -4.22 -2.46 -19.78
N GLU A 99 -5.11 -3.28 -20.35
CA GLU A 99 -6.16 -2.81 -21.25
C GLU A 99 -7.19 -1.92 -20.54
N GLN A 100 -7.48 -2.17 -19.26
CA GLN A 100 -8.48 -1.43 -18.48
C GLN A 100 -7.98 -0.04 -18.06
N VAL A 101 -6.73 0.06 -17.61
CA VAL A 101 -6.20 1.33 -17.06
C VAL A 101 -5.74 2.31 -18.13
N GLY A 102 -5.43 1.82 -19.34
CA GLY A 102 -4.91 2.61 -20.45
C GLY A 102 -3.46 3.04 -20.22
N VAL A 103 -2.58 2.72 -21.17
CA VAL A 103 -1.14 2.99 -21.05
C VAL A 103 -0.75 4.19 -21.91
N ASP A 104 -0.26 5.25 -21.26
CA ASP A 104 0.10 6.52 -21.90
C ASP A 104 1.54 6.53 -22.46
N ASP A 105 2.43 5.66 -21.96
CA ASP A 105 3.81 5.59 -22.42
C ASP A 105 3.98 4.64 -23.62
N VAL A 106 4.78 5.08 -24.60
CA VAL A 106 4.88 4.40 -25.91
C VAL A 106 5.48 3.01 -25.80
N GLU A 107 6.41 2.82 -24.87
CA GLU A 107 7.18 1.60 -24.66
C GLU A 107 6.31 0.50 -24.03
N THR A 108 5.69 0.77 -22.88
CA THR A 108 4.75 -0.15 -22.23
C THR A 108 3.55 -0.40 -23.13
N ALA A 109 3.03 0.61 -23.84
CA ALA A 109 1.95 0.39 -24.80
C ALA A 109 2.37 -0.55 -25.95
N ALA A 110 3.65 -0.58 -26.35
CA ALA A 110 4.15 -1.55 -27.31
C ALA A 110 4.24 -2.95 -26.71
N LEU A 111 4.70 -3.08 -25.45
CA LEU A 111 4.73 -4.35 -24.72
C LEU A 111 3.33 -4.95 -24.55
N VAL A 112 2.35 -4.14 -24.11
CA VAL A 112 0.95 -4.57 -23.95
C VAL A 112 0.36 -5.03 -25.29
N ARG A 113 0.63 -4.31 -26.39
CA ARG A 113 0.18 -4.76 -27.73
C ARG A 113 0.81 -6.08 -28.13
N SER A 114 2.13 -6.22 -27.94
CA SER A 114 2.87 -7.46 -28.25
C SER A 114 2.30 -8.64 -27.47
N ALA A 115 2.12 -8.46 -26.16
CA ALA A 115 1.56 -9.45 -25.26
C ALA A 115 0.12 -9.83 -25.62
N ARG A 116 -0.74 -8.84 -25.91
CA ARG A 116 -2.12 -9.09 -26.34
C ARG A 116 -2.17 -9.88 -27.66
N ASP A 117 -1.36 -9.49 -28.64
CA ASP A 117 -1.36 -10.11 -29.95
C ASP A 117 -0.80 -11.56 -29.90
N SER A 118 0.06 -11.88 -28.91
CA SER A 118 0.59 -13.24 -28.71
C SER A 118 -0.39 -14.20 -28.03
N LEU A 119 -1.35 -13.71 -27.24
CA LEU A 119 -2.33 -14.55 -26.52
C LEU A 119 -3.06 -15.55 -27.42
N LEU A 120 -3.41 -15.17 -28.65
CA LEU A 120 -4.06 -16.07 -29.61
C LEU A 120 -3.15 -17.26 -30.00
N GLY A 121 -1.86 -16.99 -30.21
CA GLY A 121 -0.87 -18.02 -30.52
C GLY A 121 -0.62 -18.95 -29.33
N ILE A 122 -0.48 -18.37 -28.13
CA ILE A 122 -0.32 -19.08 -26.86
C ILE A 122 -1.53 -20.00 -26.61
N ALA A 123 -2.75 -19.48 -26.72
CA ALA A 123 -3.99 -20.25 -26.56
C ALA A 123 -4.07 -21.41 -27.57
N ALA A 124 -3.64 -21.20 -28.82
CA ALA A 124 -3.61 -22.26 -29.82
C ALA A 124 -2.63 -23.39 -29.48
N LEU A 125 -1.46 -23.07 -28.89
CA LEU A 125 -0.45 -24.07 -28.50
C LEU A 125 -0.97 -25.02 -27.41
N VAL A 126 -1.73 -24.52 -26.44
CA VAL A 126 -2.24 -25.31 -25.32
C VAL A 126 -3.61 -25.92 -25.57
N ARG A 127 -4.34 -25.50 -26.62
CA ARG A 127 -5.68 -26.03 -26.97
C ARG A 127 -5.79 -27.55 -26.98
N PRO A 128 -4.79 -28.32 -27.47
CA PRO A 128 -4.87 -29.78 -27.45
C PRO A 128 -4.98 -30.40 -26.04
N LEU A 129 -4.72 -29.64 -24.98
CA LEU A 129 -4.87 -30.09 -23.58
C LEU A 129 -6.33 -30.12 -23.12
N ILE A 130 -7.25 -29.42 -23.79
CA ILE A 130 -8.69 -29.40 -23.42
C ILE A 130 -9.31 -30.81 -23.47
N ALA A 131 -8.76 -31.69 -24.31
CA ALA A 131 -9.17 -33.09 -24.42
C ALA A 131 -8.69 -33.97 -23.26
N ASP A 132 -7.73 -33.50 -22.47
CA ASP A 132 -7.23 -34.20 -21.28
C ASP A 132 -8.09 -33.85 -20.05
N ASP A 133 -7.81 -34.50 -18.93
CA ASP A 133 -8.41 -34.19 -17.63
C ASP A 133 -7.46 -33.32 -16.79
N GLY A 134 -7.99 -32.68 -15.75
CA GLY A 134 -7.17 -31.95 -14.76
C GLY A 134 -7.21 -30.42 -14.90
N PRO A 135 -6.59 -29.72 -13.94
CA PRO A 135 -6.59 -28.26 -13.87
C PRO A 135 -5.93 -27.58 -15.07
N GLU A 136 -4.91 -28.19 -15.68
CA GLU A 136 -4.26 -27.67 -16.89
C GLU A 136 -5.18 -27.68 -18.12
N ALA A 137 -6.09 -28.66 -18.21
CA ALA A 137 -7.08 -28.74 -19.28
C ALA A 137 -8.17 -27.67 -19.08
N ALA A 138 -8.61 -27.47 -17.84
CA ALA A 138 -9.52 -26.39 -17.48
C ALA A 138 -8.91 -25.00 -17.75
N ALA A 139 -7.65 -24.78 -17.33
CA ALA A 139 -6.92 -23.55 -17.59
C ALA A 139 -6.74 -23.29 -19.09
N SER A 140 -6.44 -24.32 -19.89
CA SER A 140 -6.35 -24.22 -21.35
C SER A 140 -7.68 -23.80 -22.00
N ALA A 141 -8.82 -24.27 -21.46
CA ALA A 141 -10.14 -23.85 -21.90
C ALA A 141 -10.41 -22.37 -21.58
N LEU A 142 -10.12 -21.93 -20.35
CA LEU A 142 -10.27 -20.53 -19.92
C LEU A 142 -9.35 -19.59 -20.72
N LEU A 143 -8.13 -20.03 -21.06
CA LEU A 143 -7.20 -19.25 -21.87
C LEU A 143 -7.73 -18.99 -23.29
N GLN A 144 -8.58 -19.87 -23.85
CA GLN A 144 -9.26 -19.57 -25.12
C GLN A 144 -10.17 -18.34 -25.01
N ALA A 145 -10.87 -18.21 -23.88
CA ALA A 145 -11.74 -17.08 -23.61
C ALA A 145 -10.94 -15.81 -23.30
N ALA A 146 -9.87 -15.91 -22.50
CA ALA A 146 -8.99 -14.78 -22.19
C ALA A 146 -8.30 -14.22 -23.46
N ALA A 147 -7.91 -15.10 -24.38
CA ALA A 147 -7.39 -14.71 -25.70
C ALA A 147 -8.46 -14.16 -26.67
N ARG A 148 -9.75 -14.16 -26.27
CA ARG A 148 -10.90 -13.72 -27.07
C ARG A 148 -10.93 -14.35 -28.47
N THR A 149 -10.65 -15.66 -28.55
CA THR A 149 -10.53 -16.36 -29.83
C THR A 149 -11.84 -16.35 -30.63
N ALA A 150 -11.74 -16.10 -31.94
CA ALA A 150 -12.84 -16.28 -32.90
C ALA A 150 -12.65 -17.53 -33.77
N ASP A 151 -11.68 -18.39 -33.43
CA ASP A 151 -11.35 -19.60 -34.18
C ASP A 151 -12.44 -20.67 -33.98
N SER A 152 -13.09 -21.07 -35.08
CA SER A 152 -14.10 -22.12 -35.05
C SER A 152 -13.58 -23.43 -34.48
N ALA A 153 -12.30 -23.77 -34.70
CA ALA A 153 -11.71 -25.00 -34.16
C ALA A 153 -11.49 -24.94 -32.64
N ALA A 154 -11.38 -23.74 -32.06
CA ALA A 154 -11.36 -23.57 -30.61
C ALA A 154 -12.76 -23.79 -30.03
N VAL A 155 -13.76 -23.13 -30.62
CA VAL A 155 -15.17 -23.25 -30.22
C VAL A 155 -15.65 -24.69 -30.34
N GLU A 156 -15.35 -25.39 -31.45
CA GLU A 156 -15.71 -26.80 -31.64
C GLU A 156 -15.09 -27.72 -30.58
N THR A 157 -13.80 -27.52 -30.25
CA THR A 157 -13.11 -28.28 -29.19
C THR A 157 -13.78 -28.05 -27.83
N LEU A 158 -14.08 -26.79 -27.49
CA LEU A 158 -14.75 -26.44 -26.24
C LEU A 158 -16.16 -27.02 -26.17
N SER A 159 -16.96 -26.91 -27.23
CA SER A 159 -18.32 -27.46 -27.29
C SER A 159 -18.32 -28.98 -27.16
N ALA A 160 -17.44 -29.66 -27.90
CA ALA A 160 -17.32 -31.12 -27.81
C ALA A 160 -16.94 -31.58 -26.39
N ARG A 161 -16.08 -30.83 -25.69
CA ARG A 161 -15.73 -31.12 -24.31
C ARG A 161 -16.88 -30.81 -23.35
N ALA A 162 -17.55 -29.65 -23.48
CA ALA A 162 -18.69 -29.28 -22.65
C ALA A 162 -19.86 -30.28 -22.68
N ASP A 163 -20.05 -30.95 -23.82
CA ASP A 163 -21.08 -31.98 -24.00
C ASP A 163 -20.71 -33.35 -23.39
N ALA A 164 -19.46 -33.52 -22.93
CA ALA A 164 -19.00 -34.77 -22.33
C ALA A 164 -19.71 -35.07 -21.00
N ARG A 165 -19.84 -36.37 -20.68
CA ARG A 165 -20.50 -36.87 -19.46
C ARG A 165 -19.68 -37.98 -18.79
N PRO A 166 -19.65 -38.04 -17.45
CA PRO A 166 -20.23 -37.06 -16.50
C PRO A 166 -19.51 -35.71 -16.55
N ALA A 167 -20.23 -34.62 -16.25
CA ALA A 167 -19.63 -33.28 -16.21
C ALA A 167 -18.73 -33.12 -14.97
N ALA A 168 -17.54 -32.55 -15.16
CA ALA A 168 -16.57 -32.28 -14.11
C ALA A 168 -15.94 -30.88 -14.32
N GLN A 169 -14.77 -30.66 -13.71
CA GLN A 169 -14.04 -29.39 -13.74
C GLN A 169 -13.80 -28.86 -15.16
N VAL A 170 -13.35 -29.71 -16.10
CA VAL A 170 -12.99 -29.29 -17.45
C VAL A 170 -14.22 -28.89 -18.26
N GLU A 171 -15.33 -29.64 -18.12
CA GLU A 171 -16.61 -29.31 -18.76
C GLU A 171 -17.15 -27.97 -18.25
N GLN A 172 -17.08 -27.72 -16.94
CA GLN A 172 -17.46 -26.44 -16.34
C GLN A 172 -16.61 -25.28 -16.89
N ALA A 173 -15.29 -25.45 -16.97
CA ALA A 173 -14.39 -24.46 -17.58
C ALA A 173 -14.69 -24.23 -19.07
N CYS A 174 -15.04 -25.27 -19.83
CA CYS A 174 -15.44 -25.14 -21.23
C CYS A 174 -16.75 -24.38 -21.38
N VAL A 175 -17.75 -24.65 -20.54
CA VAL A 175 -19.02 -23.90 -20.53
C VAL A 175 -18.78 -22.43 -20.16
N ALA A 176 -17.94 -22.16 -19.16
CA ALA A 176 -17.56 -20.81 -18.78
C ALA A 176 -16.87 -20.09 -19.96
N ALA A 177 -15.88 -20.72 -20.60
CA ALA A 177 -15.16 -20.16 -21.74
C ALA A 177 -16.08 -19.87 -22.94
N LEU A 178 -16.96 -20.82 -23.31
CA LEU A 178 -17.95 -20.63 -24.38
C LEU A 178 -18.91 -19.48 -24.07
N THR A 179 -19.36 -19.38 -22.82
CA THR A 179 -20.24 -18.31 -22.37
C THR A 179 -19.56 -16.95 -22.50
N THR A 180 -18.31 -16.82 -22.04
CA THR A 180 -17.50 -15.60 -22.17
C THR A 180 -17.27 -15.21 -23.63
N LEU A 181 -17.11 -16.19 -24.53
CA LEU A 181 -16.98 -15.97 -25.97
C LEU A 181 -18.31 -15.66 -26.67
N GLY A 182 -19.45 -15.73 -25.97
CA GLY A 182 -20.78 -15.53 -26.54
C GLY A 182 -21.25 -16.67 -27.45
N ALA A 183 -20.69 -17.88 -27.30
CA ALA A 183 -21.07 -19.06 -28.05
C ALA A 183 -22.34 -19.73 -27.46
N ASP A 184 -23.02 -20.55 -28.26
CA ASP A 184 -24.21 -21.28 -27.83
C ASP A 184 -23.82 -22.48 -26.93
N VAL A 185 -24.33 -22.47 -25.69
CA VAL A 185 -24.14 -23.53 -24.69
C VAL A 185 -25.42 -24.31 -24.39
N ALA A 186 -26.52 -24.07 -25.13
CA ALA A 186 -27.83 -24.65 -24.83
C ALA A 186 -27.82 -26.20 -24.86
N ALA A 187 -27.02 -26.81 -25.73
CA ALA A 187 -26.88 -28.26 -25.80
C ALA A 187 -26.23 -28.83 -24.53
N ALA A 188 -25.10 -28.26 -24.09
CA ALA A 188 -24.39 -28.68 -22.88
C ALA A 188 -25.25 -28.54 -21.62
N LEU A 189 -26.11 -27.51 -21.57
CA LEU A 189 -27.00 -27.21 -20.44
C LEU A 189 -28.35 -27.96 -20.47
N ALA A 190 -28.66 -28.70 -21.54
CA ALA A 190 -29.98 -29.29 -21.75
C ALA A 190 -30.43 -30.28 -20.66
N ASP A 191 -29.48 -30.99 -20.06
CA ASP A 191 -29.75 -31.95 -18.99
C ASP A 191 -30.01 -31.29 -17.62
N GLY A 192 -29.82 -29.96 -17.53
CA GLY A 192 -30.00 -29.20 -16.29
C GLY A 192 -28.95 -29.51 -15.23
N ASP A 193 -27.73 -29.88 -15.62
CA ASP A 193 -26.62 -30.11 -14.69
C ASP A 193 -26.34 -28.83 -13.86
N PRO A 194 -26.47 -28.87 -12.52
CA PRO A 194 -26.32 -27.67 -11.70
C PRO A 194 -24.94 -27.02 -11.80
N GLY A 195 -23.87 -27.81 -11.94
CA GLY A 195 -22.50 -27.31 -12.01
C GLY A 195 -22.24 -26.57 -13.31
N LEU A 196 -22.69 -27.12 -14.45
CA LEU A 196 -22.59 -26.44 -15.74
C LEU A 196 -23.44 -25.16 -15.79
N MET A 197 -24.66 -25.20 -15.23
CA MET A 197 -25.51 -24.01 -15.13
C MET A 197 -24.84 -22.91 -14.30
N MET A 198 -24.24 -23.27 -13.16
CA MET A 198 -23.52 -22.33 -12.31
C MET A 198 -22.26 -21.77 -13.00
N ALA A 199 -21.51 -22.59 -13.74
CA ALA A 199 -20.35 -22.13 -14.50
C ALA A 199 -20.74 -21.08 -15.56
N ALA A 200 -21.85 -21.31 -16.28
CA ALA A 200 -22.38 -20.33 -17.22
C ALA A 200 -22.84 -19.05 -16.51
N THR A 201 -23.50 -19.16 -15.36
CA THR A 201 -23.93 -18.01 -14.55
C THR A 201 -22.74 -17.17 -14.08
N LEU A 202 -21.72 -17.78 -13.50
CA LEU A 202 -20.51 -17.10 -13.06
C LEU A 202 -19.77 -16.43 -14.25
N ALA A 203 -19.70 -17.10 -15.40
CA ALA A 203 -19.10 -16.51 -16.61
C ALA A 203 -19.89 -15.30 -17.13
N ARG A 204 -21.24 -15.33 -17.13
CA ARG A 204 -22.06 -14.16 -17.49
C ARG A 204 -21.84 -13.00 -16.52
N ILE A 205 -21.71 -13.32 -15.23
CA ILE A 205 -21.40 -12.34 -14.18
C ILE A 205 -20.04 -11.69 -14.45
N ALA A 206 -19.01 -12.50 -14.68
CA ALA A 206 -17.67 -12.03 -14.99
C ALA A 206 -17.64 -11.14 -16.25
N ALA A 207 -18.38 -11.50 -17.29
CA ALA A 207 -18.45 -10.76 -18.54
C ALA A 207 -19.29 -9.46 -18.46
N GLY A 208 -19.92 -9.15 -17.31
CA GLY A 208 -20.82 -8.00 -17.16
C GLY A 208 -22.14 -8.13 -17.91
N SER A 209 -22.48 -9.35 -18.37
CA SER A 209 -23.72 -9.68 -19.09
C SER A 209 -24.83 -10.22 -18.17
N THR A 210 -24.73 -9.92 -16.88
CA THR A 210 -25.57 -10.45 -15.81
C THR A 210 -27.03 -10.02 -15.91
N GLU A 211 -27.95 -10.95 -15.70
CA GLU A 211 -29.36 -10.66 -15.45
C GLU A 211 -29.71 -10.79 -13.96
N THR A 212 -30.81 -10.18 -13.49
CA THR A 212 -31.23 -10.30 -12.07
C THR A 212 -31.44 -11.76 -11.66
N THR A 213 -31.91 -12.61 -12.57
CA THR A 213 -32.06 -14.05 -12.36
C THR A 213 -30.74 -14.78 -12.13
N ASP A 214 -29.63 -14.29 -12.70
CA ASP A 214 -28.29 -14.84 -12.46
C ASP A 214 -27.84 -14.57 -11.02
N LEU A 215 -28.09 -13.36 -10.52
CA LEU A 215 -27.78 -12.98 -9.14
C LEU A 215 -28.62 -13.78 -8.14
N ASP A 216 -29.92 -13.93 -8.40
CA ASP A 216 -30.82 -14.75 -7.56
C ASP A 216 -30.39 -16.23 -7.54
N ALA A 217 -29.98 -16.77 -8.69
CA ALA A 217 -29.46 -18.13 -8.81
C ALA A 217 -28.14 -18.30 -8.03
N LEU A 218 -27.24 -17.30 -8.11
CA LEU A 218 -25.99 -17.30 -7.36
C LEU A 218 -26.22 -17.24 -5.84
N VAL A 219 -27.12 -16.38 -5.37
CA VAL A 219 -27.49 -16.30 -3.94
C VAL A 219 -28.12 -17.61 -3.45
N THR A 220 -29.02 -18.20 -4.25
CA THR A 220 -29.71 -19.45 -3.90
C THR A 220 -28.76 -20.65 -3.92
N GLY A 221 -27.80 -20.66 -4.85
CA GLY A 221 -26.85 -21.74 -5.09
C GLY A 221 -25.44 -21.47 -4.56
N TRP A 222 -25.28 -20.65 -3.53
CA TRP A 222 -23.98 -20.13 -3.08
C TRP A 222 -22.91 -21.22 -2.83
N GLU A 223 -23.24 -22.30 -2.11
CA GLU A 223 -22.29 -23.40 -1.84
C GLU A 223 -21.78 -24.05 -3.14
N LEU A 224 -22.68 -24.27 -4.10
CA LEU A 224 -22.30 -24.81 -5.41
C LEU A 224 -21.46 -23.80 -6.20
N ALA A 225 -21.75 -22.50 -6.07
CA ALA A 225 -20.95 -21.46 -6.70
C ALA A 225 -19.53 -21.43 -6.15
N VAL A 226 -19.34 -21.61 -4.84
CA VAL A 226 -18.01 -21.70 -4.22
C VAL A 226 -17.23 -22.90 -4.80
N GLU A 227 -17.87 -24.05 -4.93
CA GLU A 227 -17.27 -25.24 -5.55
C GLU A 227 -16.89 -24.97 -7.01
N VAL A 228 -17.82 -24.49 -7.83
CA VAL A 228 -17.59 -24.26 -9.27
C VAL A 228 -16.60 -23.13 -9.52
N ALA A 229 -16.58 -22.09 -8.67
CA ALA A 229 -15.61 -21.00 -8.79
C ALA A 229 -14.17 -21.53 -8.68
N SER A 230 -13.89 -22.51 -7.83
CA SER A 230 -12.55 -23.12 -7.74
C SER A 230 -12.06 -23.78 -9.04
N HIS A 231 -12.96 -23.99 -10.00
CA HIS A 231 -12.68 -24.57 -11.31
C HIS A 231 -12.49 -23.53 -12.42
N ILE A 232 -13.03 -22.32 -12.26
CA ILE A 232 -13.13 -21.31 -13.33
C ILE A 232 -12.60 -19.92 -12.96
N ALA A 233 -12.47 -19.63 -11.66
CA ALA A 233 -11.91 -18.40 -11.14
C ALA A 233 -10.42 -18.60 -10.84
N PHE A 234 -9.58 -17.81 -11.47
CA PHE A 234 -8.13 -17.88 -11.33
C PHE A 234 -7.60 -16.87 -10.30
N ASP A 235 -6.49 -17.23 -9.63
CA ASP A 235 -5.66 -16.38 -8.74
C ASP A 235 -6.41 -15.63 -7.62
N VAL A 236 -7.48 -16.25 -7.11
CA VAL A 236 -8.33 -15.69 -6.06
C VAL A 236 -8.58 -16.74 -5.00
N GLY A 237 -8.38 -16.36 -3.73
CA GLY A 237 -8.44 -17.32 -2.63
C GLY A 237 -9.85 -17.84 -2.40
N ASN A 238 -10.88 -17.10 -2.83
CA ASN A 238 -12.29 -17.42 -2.60
C ASN A 238 -13.24 -16.67 -3.56
N LEU A 239 -14.49 -17.13 -3.62
CA LEU A 239 -15.53 -16.55 -4.49
C LEU A 239 -15.87 -15.08 -4.17
N PRO A 240 -16.03 -14.63 -2.91
CA PRO A 240 -16.23 -13.21 -2.61
C PRO A 240 -15.15 -12.26 -3.14
N GLU A 241 -13.88 -12.64 -2.99
CA GLU A 241 -12.73 -11.89 -3.53
C GLU A 241 -12.81 -11.80 -5.06
N TRP A 242 -13.02 -12.94 -5.72
CA TRP A 242 -13.17 -13.01 -7.18
C TRP A 242 -14.32 -12.16 -7.72
N LEU A 243 -15.50 -12.24 -7.09
CA LEU A 243 -16.66 -11.43 -7.48
C LEU A 243 -16.35 -9.95 -7.34
N SER A 244 -15.65 -9.56 -6.26
CA SER A 244 -15.31 -8.16 -6.00
C SER A 244 -14.32 -7.61 -7.02
N ALA A 245 -13.38 -8.43 -7.48
CA ALA A 245 -12.45 -8.06 -8.55
C ALA A 245 -13.13 -8.00 -9.93
N THR A 246 -13.95 -9.00 -10.27
CA THR A 246 -14.45 -9.19 -11.64
C THR A 246 -15.75 -8.45 -11.92
N ASN A 247 -16.67 -8.39 -10.94
CA ASN A 247 -17.92 -7.66 -11.07
C ASN A 247 -18.36 -7.07 -9.71
N PRO A 248 -17.82 -5.89 -9.34
CA PRO A 248 -18.10 -5.24 -8.06
C PRO A 248 -19.59 -5.00 -7.79
N GLU A 249 -20.39 -4.75 -8.82
CA GLU A 249 -21.85 -4.53 -8.70
C GLU A 249 -22.57 -5.84 -8.33
N ALA A 250 -22.26 -6.94 -9.02
CA ALA A 250 -22.79 -8.25 -8.69
C ALA A 250 -22.34 -8.70 -7.30
N SER A 251 -21.07 -8.48 -6.94
CA SER A 251 -20.53 -8.76 -5.61
C SER A 251 -21.35 -8.05 -4.52
N ALA A 252 -21.54 -6.74 -4.66
CA ALA A 252 -22.31 -5.94 -3.72
C ALA A 252 -23.75 -6.44 -3.55
N HIS A 253 -24.39 -6.86 -4.63
CA HIS A 253 -25.75 -7.39 -4.61
C HIS A 253 -25.82 -8.75 -3.90
N VAL A 254 -24.97 -9.69 -4.31
CA VAL A 254 -24.99 -11.08 -3.85
C VAL A 254 -24.59 -11.17 -2.38
N LEU A 255 -23.46 -10.59 -2.01
CA LEU A 255 -22.95 -10.66 -0.64
C LEU A 255 -23.90 -9.96 0.35
N ALA A 256 -24.62 -8.91 -0.09
CA ALA A 256 -25.64 -8.26 0.72
C ALA A 256 -26.91 -9.11 0.93
N ALA A 257 -27.19 -10.04 0.03
CA ALA A 257 -28.38 -10.90 0.07
C ALA A 257 -28.15 -12.24 0.81
N LEU A 258 -26.90 -12.67 1.00
CA LEU A 258 -26.58 -13.91 1.71
C LEU A 258 -27.08 -13.87 3.16
N PRO A 259 -27.80 -14.89 3.67
CA PRO A 259 -28.51 -14.83 4.94
C PRO A 259 -27.58 -14.77 6.17
N MET A 260 -26.51 -15.59 6.19
CA MET A 260 -25.54 -15.68 7.28
C MET A 260 -24.12 -15.75 6.71
N PRO A 261 -23.44 -14.60 6.55
CA PRO A 261 -22.10 -14.57 5.98
C PRO A 261 -21.06 -15.09 6.97
N ASP A 262 -20.11 -15.88 6.46
CA ASP A 262 -18.88 -16.25 7.15
C ASP A 262 -17.83 -15.13 7.07
N GLU A 263 -16.64 -15.35 7.65
CA GLU A 263 -15.55 -14.36 7.64
C GLU A 263 -15.13 -13.96 6.22
N THR A 264 -15.13 -14.92 5.29
CA THR A 264 -14.80 -14.71 3.88
C THR A 264 -15.80 -13.78 3.19
N THR A 265 -17.08 -13.98 3.45
CA THR A 265 -18.16 -13.14 2.92
C THR A 265 -18.11 -11.73 3.53
N ILE A 266 -17.75 -11.61 4.81
CA ILE A 266 -17.52 -10.32 5.47
C ILE A 266 -16.34 -9.59 4.81
N ALA A 267 -15.24 -10.30 4.51
CA ALA A 267 -14.09 -9.74 3.80
C ALA A 267 -14.49 -9.24 2.40
N GLY A 268 -15.26 -10.02 1.63
CA GLY A 268 -15.77 -9.57 0.33
C GLY A 268 -16.66 -8.33 0.41
N LEU A 269 -17.48 -8.18 1.46
CA LEU A 269 -18.22 -6.93 1.69
C LEU A 269 -17.29 -5.74 1.97
N VAL A 270 -16.18 -5.97 2.67
CA VAL A 270 -15.13 -4.95 2.87
C VAL A 270 -14.46 -4.60 1.54
N ASP A 271 -14.16 -5.57 0.69
CA ASP A 271 -13.57 -5.35 -0.63
C ASP A 271 -14.49 -4.49 -1.51
N VAL A 272 -15.81 -4.73 -1.48
CA VAL A 272 -16.80 -3.87 -2.14
C VAL A 272 -16.74 -2.43 -1.60
N VAL A 273 -16.62 -2.26 -0.27
CA VAL A 273 -16.52 -0.93 0.36
C VAL A 273 -15.26 -0.18 -0.07
N VAL A 274 -14.14 -0.91 -0.16
CA VAL A 274 -12.82 -0.41 -0.54
C VAL A 274 -12.70 -0.12 -2.04
N GLY A 275 -13.31 -0.95 -2.89
CA GLY A 275 -13.20 -0.85 -4.34
C GLY A 275 -14.18 0.12 -4.99
N SER A 276 -15.41 0.26 -4.47
CA SER A 276 -16.51 0.97 -5.16
C SER A 276 -17.20 2.02 -4.28
N ARG A 277 -17.29 3.26 -4.77
CA ARG A 277 -18.02 4.34 -4.09
C ARG A 277 -19.53 4.17 -4.18
N SER A 278 -20.07 3.72 -5.31
CA SER A 278 -21.51 3.56 -5.54
C SER A 278 -22.08 2.35 -4.80
N ASN A 279 -21.30 1.28 -4.67
CA ASN A 279 -21.74 0.05 -4.03
C ASN A 279 -21.46 0.03 -2.50
N ALA A 280 -20.50 0.83 -2.02
CA ALA A 280 -20.18 0.92 -0.60
C ALA A 280 -21.40 1.16 0.32
N PRO A 281 -22.37 2.05 0.04
CA PRO A 281 -23.50 2.27 0.93
C PRO A 281 -24.34 1.02 1.20
N ALA A 282 -24.50 0.14 0.21
CA ALA A 282 -25.25 -1.11 0.38
C ALA A 282 -24.46 -2.11 1.24
N ALA A 283 -23.16 -2.28 0.96
CA ALA A 283 -22.28 -3.14 1.72
C ALA A 283 -22.13 -2.67 3.19
N VAL A 284 -21.94 -1.37 3.43
CA VAL A 284 -21.90 -0.80 4.80
C VAL A 284 -23.21 -1.06 5.55
N ARG A 285 -24.37 -0.87 4.91
CA ARG A 285 -25.66 -1.19 5.55
C ARG A 285 -25.76 -2.67 5.93
N ARG A 286 -25.26 -3.57 5.08
CA ARG A 286 -25.22 -5.00 5.40
C ARG A 286 -24.30 -5.28 6.58
N LEU A 287 -23.07 -4.77 6.57
CA LEU A 287 -22.11 -4.91 7.67
C LEU A 287 -22.69 -4.39 9.00
N LEU A 288 -23.37 -3.25 8.99
CA LEU A 288 -24.05 -2.71 10.18
C LEU A 288 -25.18 -3.62 10.66
N ALA A 289 -25.98 -4.17 9.75
CA ALA A 289 -27.06 -5.11 10.11
C ALA A 289 -26.49 -6.40 10.73
N LEU A 290 -25.38 -6.90 10.22
CA LEU A 290 -24.66 -8.07 10.77
C LEU A 290 -24.06 -7.76 12.14
N ALA A 291 -23.41 -6.61 12.28
CA ALA A 291 -22.81 -6.16 13.54
C ALA A 291 -23.83 -6.03 14.68
N ALA A 292 -25.10 -5.77 14.35
CA ALA A 292 -26.20 -5.71 15.30
C ALA A 292 -26.69 -7.09 15.79
N LEU A 293 -26.29 -8.19 15.13
CA LEU A 293 -26.67 -9.54 15.54
C LEU A 293 -25.90 -9.95 16.82
N PRO A 294 -26.58 -10.57 17.80
CA PRO A 294 -25.94 -11.09 19.01
C PRO A 294 -24.81 -12.10 18.74
N GLU A 295 -24.96 -12.90 17.68
CA GLU A 295 -24.07 -13.98 17.28
C GLU A 295 -22.83 -13.48 16.52
N ALA A 296 -22.83 -12.23 16.06
CA ALA A 296 -21.71 -11.68 15.31
C ALA A 296 -20.48 -11.53 16.22
N GLY A 297 -19.35 -12.11 15.80
CA GLY A 297 -18.07 -11.95 16.48
C GLY A 297 -17.64 -10.48 16.50
N PRO A 298 -17.53 -9.83 17.67
CA PRO A 298 -17.27 -8.39 17.72
C PRO A 298 -15.90 -8.02 17.13
N GLU A 299 -14.91 -8.90 17.22
CA GLU A 299 -13.56 -8.72 16.66
C GLU A 299 -13.61 -8.62 15.12
N SER A 300 -14.23 -9.59 14.45
CA SER A 300 -14.36 -9.60 12.99
C SER A 300 -15.20 -8.42 12.48
N MET A 301 -16.24 -8.03 13.23
CA MET A 301 -17.05 -6.85 12.90
C MET A 301 -16.34 -5.52 13.11
N ILE A 302 -15.50 -5.39 14.14
CA ILE A 302 -14.65 -4.20 14.32
C ILE A 302 -13.64 -4.12 13.17
N ALA A 303 -13.01 -5.23 12.80
CA ALA A 303 -12.07 -5.30 11.70
C ALA A 303 -12.70 -4.90 10.35
N ALA A 304 -13.97 -5.25 10.11
CA ALA A 304 -14.71 -4.84 8.93
C ALA A 304 -15.16 -3.37 8.98
N LEU A 305 -15.76 -2.92 10.08
CA LEU A 305 -16.33 -1.58 10.20
C LEU A 305 -15.29 -0.46 10.23
N ARG A 306 -14.06 -0.72 10.72
CA ARG A 306 -12.97 0.27 10.64
C ARG A 306 -12.57 0.62 9.20
N GLN A 307 -12.83 -0.29 8.25
CA GLN A 307 -12.57 -0.07 6.83
C GLN A 307 -13.69 0.72 6.14
N CYS A 308 -14.79 1.00 6.85
CA CYS A 308 -15.92 1.74 6.31
C CYS A 308 -15.77 3.25 6.53
N PRO A 309 -16.34 4.10 5.65
CA PRO A 309 -16.45 5.52 5.92
C PRO A 309 -17.07 5.78 7.30
N ALA A 310 -16.49 6.71 8.07
CA ALA A 310 -16.84 6.95 9.47
C ALA A 310 -18.18 7.70 9.65
N THR A 311 -19.29 7.11 9.20
CA THR A 311 -20.64 7.63 9.44
C THR A 311 -20.99 7.57 10.93
N PRO A 312 -22.02 8.31 11.41
CA PRO A 312 -22.51 8.16 12.78
C PRO A 312 -22.83 6.72 13.16
N GLU A 313 -23.48 5.97 12.27
CA GLU A 313 -23.89 4.57 12.50
C GLU A 313 -22.71 3.63 12.64
N VAL A 314 -21.67 3.80 11.82
CA VAL A 314 -20.41 3.03 11.92
C VAL A 314 -19.72 3.32 13.25
N ARG A 315 -19.64 4.60 13.65
CA ARG A 315 -19.03 4.99 14.93
C ARG A 315 -19.80 4.44 16.13
N ASP A 316 -21.13 4.48 16.09
CA ASP A 316 -21.99 3.93 17.14
C ASP A 316 -21.86 2.41 17.24
N ALA A 317 -21.80 1.71 16.10
CA ALA A 317 -21.56 0.28 16.06
C ALA A 317 -20.18 -0.09 16.62
N LEU A 318 -19.11 0.63 16.26
CA LEU A 318 -17.77 0.41 16.81
C LEU A 318 -17.73 0.57 18.34
N VAL A 319 -18.41 1.58 18.89
CA VAL A 319 -18.54 1.75 20.34
C VAL A 319 -19.28 0.58 20.98
N ALA A 320 -20.43 0.19 20.42
CA ALA A 320 -21.24 -0.91 20.95
C ALA A 320 -20.51 -2.26 20.91
N LEU A 321 -19.77 -2.55 19.83
CA LEU A 321 -18.97 -3.75 19.69
C LEU A 321 -17.81 -3.77 20.69
N ALA A 322 -17.11 -2.64 20.88
CA ALA A 322 -16.04 -2.54 21.88
C ALA A 322 -16.56 -2.72 23.32
N GLU A 323 -17.78 -2.27 23.60
CA GLU A 323 -18.45 -2.53 24.88
C GLU A 323 -18.80 -4.02 25.03
N ARG A 324 -19.28 -4.69 23.97
CA ARG A 324 -19.52 -6.14 23.98
C ARG A 324 -18.26 -6.93 24.31
N VAL A 325 -17.12 -6.60 23.68
CA VAL A 325 -15.80 -7.20 24.01
C VAL A 325 -15.45 -6.98 25.48
N THR A 326 -15.74 -5.80 26.02
CA THR A 326 -15.46 -5.49 27.44
C THR A 326 -16.31 -6.31 28.40
N THR A 327 -17.56 -6.59 28.05
CA THR A 327 -18.51 -7.33 28.91
C THR A 327 -18.48 -8.85 28.73
N GLY A 328 -17.90 -9.33 27.63
CA GLY A 328 -17.82 -10.75 27.30
C GLY A 328 -16.63 -11.46 27.96
N ASP A 329 -16.63 -12.80 27.87
CA ASP A 329 -15.52 -13.65 28.31
C ASP A 329 -14.37 -13.69 27.28
N THR A 330 -14.56 -13.12 26.08
CA THR A 330 -13.54 -13.03 25.02
C THR A 330 -12.62 -11.83 25.25
N SER A 331 -11.72 -11.94 26.22
CA SER A 331 -10.51 -11.13 26.21
C SER A 331 -9.52 -11.79 25.23
N ALA A 332 -9.17 -11.11 24.14
CA ALA A 332 -8.13 -11.58 23.24
C ALA A 332 -6.87 -12.02 24.02
N ILE A 333 -6.51 -13.30 23.92
CA ILE A 333 -5.20 -13.84 24.25
C ILE A 333 -4.56 -14.12 22.90
N GLY A 334 -3.38 -13.54 22.68
CA GLY A 334 -2.78 -13.27 21.37
C GLY A 334 -2.84 -14.39 20.34
N SER A 335 -2.75 -13.98 19.07
CA SER A 335 -2.32 -14.93 18.04
C SER A 335 -0.91 -15.42 18.39
N SER A 336 -0.46 -16.52 17.79
CA SER A 336 0.91 -17.02 17.95
C SER A 336 2.00 -15.98 17.65
N THR A 337 1.64 -14.88 16.97
CA THR A 337 2.56 -13.84 16.47
C THR A 337 2.40 -12.46 17.11
N PHE A 338 1.20 -11.99 17.46
CA PHE A 338 1.00 -10.64 18.03
C PHE A 338 -0.13 -10.56 19.08
N ASP A 339 0.08 -9.72 20.10
CA ASP A 339 -0.97 -9.38 21.09
C ASP A 339 -1.81 -8.22 20.54
N THR A 340 -3.08 -8.49 20.21
CA THR A 340 -4.02 -7.49 19.69
C THR A 340 -5.28 -7.46 20.54
N ASP A 341 -6.03 -6.35 20.49
CA ASP A 341 -7.29 -6.20 21.22
C ASP A 341 -8.28 -5.42 20.35
N ALA A 342 -9.44 -5.99 20.04
CA ALA A 342 -10.39 -5.33 19.16
C ALA A 342 -10.88 -3.97 19.70
N ARG A 343 -10.81 -3.73 21.02
CA ARG A 343 -11.14 -2.43 21.60
C ARG A 343 -10.14 -1.35 21.21
N THR A 344 -8.85 -1.69 21.04
CA THR A 344 -7.83 -0.73 20.61
C THR A 344 -7.98 -0.40 19.14
N ASP A 345 -8.35 -1.38 18.31
CA ASP A 345 -8.66 -1.17 16.88
C ASP A 345 -9.88 -0.25 16.70
N ALA A 346 -10.98 -0.52 17.42
CA ALA A 346 -12.16 0.34 17.43
C ALA A 346 -11.84 1.76 17.93
N ALA A 347 -11.04 1.87 18.99
CA ALA A 347 -10.62 3.15 19.52
C ALA A 347 -9.77 3.95 18.52
N LEU A 348 -8.82 3.32 17.83
CA LEU A 348 -7.99 4.00 16.83
C LEU A 348 -8.85 4.50 15.65
N ALA A 349 -9.81 3.70 15.18
CA ALA A 349 -10.75 4.13 14.14
C ALA A 349 -11.61 5.33 14.58
N LEU A 350 -12.08 5.33 15.84
CA LEU A 350 -12.83 6.46 16.42
C LEU A 350 -11.96 7.71 16.56
N LEU A 351 -10.70 7.57 17.01
CA LEU A 351 -9.75 8.68 17.11
C LEU A 351 -9.52 9.32 15.74
N ARG A 352 -9.24 8.50 14.72
CA ARG A 352 -9.08 8.94 13.33
C ARG A 352 -10.31 9.66 12.79
N ALA A 353 -11.51 9.27 13.23
CA ALA A 353 -12.76 9.93 12.88
C ALA A 353 -13.04 11.22 13.68
N GLY A 354 -12.17 11.61 14.61
CA GLY A 354 -12.36 12.75 15.50
C GLY A 354 -13.43 12.51 16.58
N ASP A 355 -13.78 11.25 16.87
CA ASP A 355 -14.80 10.89 17.85
C ASP A 355 -14.18 10.70 19.24
N GLY A 356 -14.46 11.63 20.16
CA GLY A 356 -13.91 11.62 21.53
C GLY A 356 -14.26 10.38 22.37
N ARG A 357 -15.19 9.53 21.93
CA ARG A 357 -15.52 8.27 22.60
C ARG A 357 -14.40 7.22 22.53
N TRP A 358 -13.38 7.43 21.69
CA TRP A 358 -12.23 6.52 21.55
C TRP A 358 -11.50 6.19 22.87
N ALA A 359 -11.43 7.17 23.80
CA ALA A 359 -10.59 7.05 24.99
C ALA A 359 -11.05 5.95 25.95
N ARG A 360 -12.36 5.67 26.00
CA ARG A 360 -12.95 4.66 26.89
C ARG A 360 -12.57 3.23 26.51
N PRO A 361 -12.83 2.74 25.27
CA PRO A 361 -12.42 1.40 24.86
C PRO A 361 -10.90 1.23 24.91
N MET A 362 -10.12 2.26 24.57
CA MET A 362 -8.66 2.26 24.72
C MET A 362 -8.22 2.03 26.17
N ALA A 363 -8.76 2.80 27.11
CA ALA A 363 -8.43 2.65 28.52
C ALA A 363 -8.86 1.28 29.07
N GLN A 364 -10.03 0.78 28.66
CA GLN A 364 -10.51 -0.55 29.05
C GLN A 364 -9.56 -1.66 28.58
N ALA A 365 -9.04 -1.57 27.35
CA ALA A 365 -8.03 -2.50 26.86
C ALA A 365 -6.77 -2.49 27.73
N LEU A 366 -6.21 -1.31 27.99
CA LEU A 366 -5.00 -1.16 28.80
C LEU A 366 -5.20 -1.62 30.26
N LEU A 367 -6.40 -1.46 30.81
CA LEU A 367 -6.69 -1.82 32.19
C LEU A 367 -6.93 -3.32 32.39
N THR A 368 -7.57 -3.99 31.43
CA THR A 368 -8.02 -5.39 31.61
C THR A 368 -7.21 -6.41 30.83
N ASN A 369 -6.49 -6.02 29.78
CA ASN A 369 -5.71 -6.96 28.99
C ASN A 369 -4.39 -7.31 29.71
N PRO A 370 -4.09 -8.61 29.94
CA PRO A 370 -2.84 -9.03 30.58
C PRO A 370 -1.59 -8.73 29.73
N ALA A 371 -1.75 -8.54 28.42
CA ALA A 371 -0.71 -8.15 27.48
C ALA A 371 -0.74 -6.64 27.17
N ALA A 372 -1.45 -5.81 27.96
CA ALA A 372 -1.63 -4.37 27.73
C ALA A 372 -0.32 -3.63 27.38
N ARG A 373 0.78 -4.02 28.05
CA ARG A 373 2.12 -3.46 27.85
C ARG A 373 2.69 -3.70 26.44
N GLY A 374 2.31 -4.79 25.78
CA GLY A 374 2.80 -5.21 24.46
C GLY A 374 1.74 -5.15 23.35
N LEU A 375 0.63 -4.46 23.57
CA LEU A 375 -0.46 -4.43 22.58
C LEU A 375 -0.03 -3.77 21.26
N MET A 376 -0.39 -4.46 20.19
CA MET A 376 -0.37 -3.96 18.83
C MET A 376 -1.78 -3.51 18.44
N VAL A 377 -1.87 -2.55 17.53
CA VAL A 377 -3.13 -2.04 16.97
C VAL A 377 -3.06 -2.08 15.44
N ALA A 378 -4.17 -2.40 14.79
CA ALA A 378 -4.29 -2.40 13.33
C ALA A 378 -4.28 -0.95 12.81
N THR A 379 -3.34 -0.65 11.92
CA THR A 379 -3.18 0.68 11.32
C THR A 379 -3.63 0.75 9.87
N SER A 380 -3.78 -0.40 9.21
CA SER A 380 -4.36 -0.58 7.88
C SER A 380 -4.96 -2.00 7.73
N ALA A 381 -5.37 -2.41 6.54
CA ALA A 381 -5.88 -3.77 6.28
C ALA A 381 -4.90 -4.87 6.73
N SER A 382 -3.61 -4.72 6.40
CA SER A 382 -2.55 -5.68 6.68
C SER A 382 -1.51 -5.18 7.69
N GLY A 383 -1.47 -3.87 7.94
CA GLY A 383 -0.48 -3.21 8.80
C GLY A 383 -0.87 -3.19 10.27
N ARG A 384 0.12 -3.38 11.14
CA ARG A 384 0.00 -3.25 12.59
C ARG A 384 1.15 -2.41 13.15
N SER A 385 0.94 -1.80 14.30
CA SER A 385 1.98 -1.04 15.00
C SER A 385 1.81 -1.16 16.51
N ALA A 386 2.90 -0.95 17.25
CA ALA A 386 2.81 -0.85 18.71
C ALA A 386 1.83 0.27 19.09
N LEU A 387 0.96 0.00 20.06
CA LEU A 387 -0.15 0.88 20.42
C LEU A 387 0.30 2.32 20.71
N GLY A 388 1.36 2.48 21.51
CA GLY A 388 1.89 3.80 21.84
C GLY A 388 2.38 4.56 20.61
N TYR A 389 3.14 3.90 19.74
CA TYR A 389 3.66 4.48 18.50
C TYR A 389 2.54 4.91 17.54
N ALA A 390 1.50 4.07 17.39
CA ALA A 390 0.34 4.40 16.55
C ALA A 390 -0.38 5.66 17.06
N LEU A 391 -0.59 5.78 18.38
CA LEU A 391 -1.25 6.94 18.96
C LEU A 391 -0.43 8.23 18.87
N VAL A 392 0.91 8.13 18.96
CA VAL A 392 1.80 9.28 18.68
C VAL A 392 1.62 9.75 17.23
N ARG A 393 1.64 8.83 16.27
CA ARG A 393 1.46 9.17 14.83
C ARG A 393 0.12 9.82 14.52
N GLU A 394 -0.95 9.39 15.20
CA GLU A 394 -2.29 9.97 15.07
C GLU A 394 -2.50 11.24 15.92
N HIS A 395 -1.45 11.74 16.60
CA HIS A 395 -1.51 12.91 17.46
C HIS A 395 -2.63 12.81 18.51
N ALA A 396 -2.76 11.63 19.15
CA ALA A 396 -3.83 11.35 20.10
C ALA A 396 -3.83 12.36 21.26
N PRO A 397 -4.95 12.99 21.61
CA PRO A 397 -5.01 13.89 22.76
C PRO A 397 -4.91 13.11 24.07
N SER A 398 -4.35 13.74 25.11
CA SER A 398 -4.28 13.13 26.43
C SER A 398 -5.66 12.89 27.04
N SER A 399 -5.83 11.76 27.72
CA SER A 399 -7.04 11.43 28.48
C SER A 399 -6.66 10.82 29.83
N THR A 400 -7.26 11.30 30.92
CA THR A 400 -6.98 10.81 32.27
C THR A 400 -7.21 9.30 32.42
N MET A 401 -8.23 8.76 31.73
CA MET A 401 -8.51 7.31 31.74
C MET A 401 -7.42 6.51 31.01
N VAL A 402 -6.93 7.04 29.88
CA VAL A 402 -5.87 6.39 29.09
C VAL A 402 -4.55 6.46 29.85
N VAL A 403 -4.21 7.59 30.46
CA VAL A 403 -3.04 7.73 31.34
C VAL A 403 -3.10 6.71 32.48
N ALA A 404 -4.25 6.55 33.14
CA ALA A 404 -4.43 5.54 34.18
C ALA A 404 -4.24 4.10 33.66
N GLY A 405 -4.76 3.80 32.46
CA GLY A 405 -4.55 2.52 31.77
C GLY A 405 -3.08 2.26 31.46
N ILE A 406 -2.37 3.25 30.90
CA ILE A 406 -0.93 3.16 30.62
C ILE A 406 -0.16 2.88 31.91
N ARG A 407 -0.43 3.63 32.99
CA ARG A 407 0.23 3.40 34.28
C ARG A 407 0.04 1.97 34.79
N GLN A 408 -1.17 1.43 34.67
CA GLN A 408 -1.44 0.06 35.05
C GLN A 408 -0.67 -0.94 34.17
N ALA A 409 -0.63 -0.71 32.85
CA ALA A 409 0.12 -1.53 31.91
C ALA A 409 1.64 -1.52 32.21
N LEU A 410 2.21 -0.35 32.53
CA LEU A 410 3.62 -0.20 32.86
C LEU A 410 4.02 -0.93 34.16
N ARG A 411 3.07 -1.13 35.09
CA ARG A 411 3.27 -1.92 36.33
C ARG A 411 3.17 -3.43 36.12
N GLN A 412 2.66 -3.89 34.98
CA GLN A 412 2.63 -5.31 34.66
C GLN A 412 4.06 -5.84 34.48
N LYS A 413 4.25 -7.14 34.73
CA LYS A 413 5.53 -7.79 34.45
C LYS A 413 5.82 -7.72 32.94
N PRO A 414 7.08 -7.50 32.53
CA PRO A 414 7.42 -7.55 31.11
C PRO A 414 7.11 -8.94 30.52
N PRO A 415 6.79 -9.01 29.23
CA PRO A 415 6.59 -10.28 28.54
C PRO A 415 7.86 -11.13 28.58
N ALA A 416 7.71 -12.45 28.45
CA ALA A 416 8.84 -13.38 28.45
C ALA A 416 9.79 -13.16 27.27
N ASP A 417 9.24 -12.74 26.13
CA ASP A 417 9.99 -12.30 24.95
C ASP A 417 10.17 -10.76 25.00
N PRO A 418 11.40 -10.25 25.21
CA PRO A 418 11.65 -8.81 25.28
C PRO A 418 11.29 -8.04 24.01
N SER A 419 11.27 -8.70 22.84
CA SER A 419 10.91 -8.05 21.57
C SER A 419 9.42 -7.64 21.52
N ARG A 420 8.59 -8.23 22.39
CA ARG A 420 7.17 -7.92 22.55
C ARG A 420 6.89 -6.85 23.61
N ASP A 421 7.92 -6.33 24.28
CA ASP A 421 7.73 -5.32 25.31
C ASP A 421 7.50 -3.94 24.68
N GLY A 422 6.24 -3.52 24.62
CA GLY A 422 5.83 -2.21 24.10
C GLY A 422 5.93 -1.05 25.09
N ALA A 423 6.52 -1.23 26.28
CA ALA A 423 6.57 -0.16 27.29
C ALA A 423 7.29 1.10 26.81
N GLY A 424 8.35 0.98 26.00
CA GLY A 424 9.03 2.14 25.41
C GLY A 424 8.07 3.02 24.60
N HIS A 425 7.22 2.40 23.78
CA HIS A 425 6.22 3.12 22.98
C HIS A 425 5.11 3.75 23.81
N LEU A 426 4.72 3.13 24.92
CA LEU A 426 3.78 3.75 25.86
C LEU A 426 4.40 4.97 26.56
N VAL A 427 5.70 4.94 26.84
CA VAL A 427 6.44 6.08 27.39
C VAL A 427 6.59 7.19 26.34
N GLU A 428 6.88 6.86 25.08
CA GLU A 428 6.87 7.81 23.96
C GLU A 428 5.52 8.52 23.83
N LEU A 429 4.41 7.78 23.97
CA LEU A 429 3.06 8.36 23.98
C LEU A 429 2.87 9.33 25.15
N LEU A 430 3.27 8.96 26.36
CA LEU A 430 3.21 9.88 27.51
C LEU A 430 4.04 11.14 27.26
N ALA A 431 5.23 11.01 26.68
CA ALA A 431 6.12 12.13 26.37
C ALA A 431 5.55 13.08 25.30
N SER A 432 4.69 12.58 24.41
CA SER A 432 3.98 13.41 23.42
C SER A 432 2.95 14.35 24.04
N TRP A 433 2.58 14.15 25.31
CA TRP A 433 1.61 14.97 26.03
C TRP A 433 2.30 16.01 26.94
N PRO A 434 1.60 17.12 27.27
CA PRO A 434 2.08 18.07 28.26
C PRO A 434 2.40 17.39 29.59
N ALA A 435 3.45 17.86 30.27
CA ALA A 435 3.95 17.26 31.51
C ALA A 435 2.85 17.16 32.60
N GLU A 436 1.93 18.12 32.65
CA GLU A 436 0.82 18.14 33.61
C GLU A 436 -0.16 16.98 33.37
N ALA A 437 -0.38 16.59 32.12
CA ALA A 437 -1.28 15.50 31.76
C ALA A 437 -0.68 14.11 32.05
N ALA A 438 0.65 14.00 32.00
CA ALA A 438 1.39 12.77 32.26
C ALA A 438 2.02 12.69 33.68
N ALA A 439 1.85 13.73 34.51
CA ALA A 439 2.52 13.88 35.80
C ALA A 439 2.35 12.65 36.72
N ASP A 440 1.18 12.04 36.68
CA ASP A 440 0.85 10.86 37.48
C ASP A 440 1.67 9.61 37.11
N ALA A 441 2.26 9.56 35.91
CA ALA A 441 3.09 8.44 35.43
C ALA A 441 4.59 8.64 35.69
N LEU A 442 5.02 9.79 36.22
CA LEU A 442 6.45 10.12 36.40
C LEU A 442 7.20 9.08 37.23
N SER A 443 6.59 8.56 38.30
CA SER A 443 7.22 7.54 39.14
C SER A 443 7.50 6.26 38.35
N GLU A 444 6.53 5.81 37.57
CA GLU A 444 6.63 4.60 36.76
C GLU A 444 7.68 4.76 35.66
N VAL A 445 7.74 5.92 35.00
CA VAL A 445 8.76 6.21 33.96
C VAL A 445 10.17 6.22 34.54
N ARG A 446 10.38 6.81 35.73
CA ARG A 446 11.69 6.79 36.39
C ARG A 446 12.17 5.39 36.74
N GLU A 447 11.28 4.51 37.19
CA GLU A 447 11.63 3.12 37.51
C GLU A 447 11.92 2.29 36.24
N LEU A 448 11.34 2.67 35.09
CA LEU A 448 11.61 2.01 33.81
C LEU A 448 12.96 2.34 33.19
N LEU A 449 13.73 3.31 33.73
CA LEU A 449 15.10 3.58 33.25
C LEU A 449 16.00 2.33 33.26
N ALA A 450 15.79 1.39 34.20
CA ALA A 450 16.55 0.15 34.27
C ALA A 450 16.20 -0.87 33.16
N VAL A 451 15.04 -0.71 32.50
CA VAL A 451 14.49 -1.69 31.55
C VAL A 451 14.40 -1.11 30.14
N ALA A 452 13.93 0.13 30.01
CA ALA A 452 13.80 0.89 28.76
C ALA A 452 14.50 2.26 28.91
N PRO A 453 15.85 2.28 29.03
CA PRO A 453 16.61 3.49 29.35
C PRO A 453 16.42 4.61 28.31
N ARG A 454 16.37 4.27 27.02
CA ARG A 454 16.30 5.24 25.92
C ARG A 454 15.01 6.08 25.97
N GLN A 455 13.86 5.42 25.88
CA GLN A 455 12.55 6.10 25.88
C GLN A 455 12.26 6.77 27.21
N SER A 456 12.66 6.16 28.33
CA SER A 456 12.44 6.73 29.66
C SER A 456 13.27 7.99 29.88
N ALA A 457 14.56 7.97 29.51
CA ALA A 457 15.41 9.16 29.62
C ALA A 457 14.90 10.30 28.72
N ASP A 458 14.52 9.99 27.48
CA ASP A 458 13.99 10.98 26.53
C ASP A 458 12.68 11.62 27.03
N ALA A 459 11.75 10.83 27.58
CA ALA A 459 10.52 11.34 28.17
C ALA A 459 10.79 12.27 29.37
N LEU A 460 11.70 11.88 30.27
CA LEU A 460 12.09 12.70 31.42
C LEU A 460 12.75 14.01 30.98
N ALA A 461 13.61 13.98 29.95
CA ALA A 461 14.21 15.17 29.36
C ALA A 461 13.15 16.10 28.74
N THR A 462 12.16 15.53 28.05
CA THR A 462 11.04 16.25 27.46
C THR A 462 10.18 16.96 28.51
N TRP A 463 9.97 16.34 29.68
CA TRP A 463 9.28 16.97 30.81
C TRP A 463 10.15 17.89 31.67
N GLY A 464 11.46 17.97 31.41
CA GLY A 464 12.39 18.75 32.21
C GLY A 464 12.52 18.21 33.65
N ASP A 465 12.49 16.89 33.83
CA ASP A 465 12.50 16.27 35.15
C ASP A 465 13.88 16.34 35.84
N THR A 466 14.10 17.40 36.62
CA THR A 466 15.36 17.60 37.35
C THR A 466 15.59 16.57 38.46
N ALA A 467 14.53 15.97 39.02
CA ALA A 467 14.66 14.96 40.06
C ALA A 467 15.13 13.60 39.52
N GLY A 468 15.06 13.38 38.20
CA GLY A 468 15.52 12.17 37.52
C GLY A 468 16.99 12.21 37.10
N ILE A 469 17.65 13.37 37.16
CA ILE A 469 19.00 13.59 36.61
C ILE A 469 20.02 12.54 37.09
N ASP A 470 20.07 12.25 38.39
CA ASP A 470 21.04 11.30 38.93
C ASP A 470 20.83 9.88 38.38
N ARG A 471 19.57 9.46 38.19
CA ARG A 471 19.25 8.15 37.59
C ARG A 471 19.56 8.11 36.10
N VAL A 472 19.28 9.19 35.36
CA VAL A 472 19.63 9.28 33.94
C VAL A 472 21.15 9.25 33.77
N ARG A 473 21.89 9.92 34.65
CA ARG A 473 23.36 9.91 34.68
C ARG A 473 23.92 8.52 35.00
N GLU A 474 23.28 7.76 35.88
CA GLU A 474 23.65 6.36 36.13
C GLU A 474 23.41 5.49 34.88
N ALA A 475 22.26 5.67 34.20
CA ALA A 475 21.94 4.94 32.98
C ALA A 475 22.87 5.30 31.80
N SER A 476 23.35 6.56 31.74
CA SER A 476 24.21 7.05 30.66
C SER A 476 25.61 6.46 30.67
N VAL A 477 26.04 5.81 31.77
CA VAL A 477 27.34 5.12 31.87
C VAL A 477 27.51 4.05 30.79
N THR A 478 26.40 3.51 30.27
CA THR A 478 26.39 2.56 29.15
C THR A 478 26.93 3.15 27.84
N GLY A 479 26.98 4.49 27.72
CA GLY A 479 27.43 5.19 26.52
C GLY A 479 26.36 5.30 25.42
N ASP A 480 25.11 4.93 25.69
CA ASP A 480 24.01 5.06 24.72
C ASP A 480 23.75 6.54 24.40
N ALA A 481 23.85 6.90 23.11
CA ALA A 481 23.71 8.28 22.64
C ALA A 481 22.36 8.91 22.98
N THR A 482 21.26 8.13 23.00
CA THR A 482 19.93 8.65 23.33
C THR A 482 19.87 9.07 24.80
N VAL A 483 20.44 8.25 25.68
CA VAL A 483 20.47 8.50 27.13
C VAL A 483 21.42 9.66 27.45
N LEU A 484 22.58 9.73 26.79
CA LEU A 484 23.51 10.85 26.90
C LEU A 484 22.88 12.17 26.44
N LEU A 485 22.16 12.16 25.30
CA LEU A 485 21.48 13.34 24.79
C LEU A 485 20.35 13.80 25.74
N ALA A 486 19.59 12.85 26.30
CA ALA A 486 18.58 13.15 27.32
C ALA A 486 19.21 13.78 28.58
N LEU A 487 20.36 13.27 29.05
CA LEU A 487 21.10 13.86 30.16
C LEU A 487 21.54 15.30 29.82
N ALA A 488 22.16 15.50 28.66
CA ALA A 488 22.64 16.81 28.21
C ALA A 488 21.49 17.83 28.09
N ARG A 489 20.30 17.41 27.64
CA ARG A 489 19.09 18.26 27.61
C ARG A 489 18.61 18.66 28.99
N LEU A 490 18.70 17.75 29.97
CA LEU A 490 18.30 18.01 31.37
C LEU A 490 19.29 18.93 32.09
N THR A 491 20.59 18.68 31.93
CA THR A 491 21.65 19.45 32.60
C THR A 491 21.94 20.77 31.90
N LYS A 492 21.75 20.82 30.59
CA LYS A 492 22.17 21.90 29.68
C LYS A 492 23.66 22.19 29.77
N ASP A 493 24.45 21.20 30.20
CA ASP A 493 25.89 21.29 30.33
C ASP A 493 26.55 21.04 28.97
N THR A 494 27.48 21.92 28.58
CA THR A 494 28.22 21.79 27.32
C THR A 494 29.08 20.53 27.30
N ASP A 495 29.64 20.12 28.44
CA ASP A 495 30.47 18.91 28.53
C ASP A 495 29.62 17.65 28.32
N ASP A 496 28.39 17.62 28.85
CA ASP A 496 27.45 16.52 28.61
C ASP A 496 27.05 16.43 27.12
N PHE A 497 26.84 17.57 26.45
CA PHE A 497 26.63 17.61 25.00
C PHE A 497 27.86 17.11 24.22
N HIS A 498 29.07 17.51 24.62
CA HIS A 498 30.31 17.04 24.01
C HIS A 498 30.48 15.53 24.11
N HIS A 499 30.08 14.93 25.24
CA HIS A 499 30.07 13.48 25.40
C HIS A 499 29.10 12.77 24.44
N VAL A 500 28.01 13.41 24.01
CA VAL A 500 27.14 12.86 22.96
C VAL A 500 27.91 12.71 21.63
N LEU A 501 28.75 13.68 21.28
CA LEU A 501 29.56 13.62 20.04
C LEU A 501 30.72 12.61 20.11
N ASP A 502 31.04 12.11 21.30
CA ASP A 502 32.01 11.02 21.50
C ASP A 502 31.36 9.62 21.40
N ALA A 503 30.03 9.54 21.40
CA ALA A 503 29.28 8.29 21.31
C ALA A 503 29.11 7.81 19.86
N ASP A 504 28.60 6.59 19.70
CA ASP A 504 28.14 6.11 18.41
C ASP A 504 26.80 6.78 18.06
N LEU A 505 26.82 7.57 16.99
CA LEU A 505 25.68 8.38 16.55
C LEU A 505 24.95 7.79 15.36
N GLU A 506 25.25 6.56 14.95
CA GLU A 506 24.55 5.91 13.84
C GLU A 506 23.03 5.94 14.08
N HIS A 507 22.29 6.59 13.16
CA HIS A 507 20.84 6.80 13.22
C HIS A 507 20.34 7.73 14.35
N LYS A 508 21.23 8.51 14.96
CA LYS A 508 20.92 9.47 16.05
C LYS A 508 21.25 10.91 15.74
N GLU A 509 21.81 11.17 14.57
CA GLU A 509 22.26 12.50 14.17
C GLU A 509 21.10 13.50 14.12
N SER A 510 19.91 13.09 13.65
CA SER A 510 18.71 13.94 13.63
C SER A 510 18.33 14.47 15.02
N GLU A 511 18.39 13.61 16.04
CA GLU A 511 18.03 13.97 17.42
C GLU A 511 19.04 14.95 18.00
N VAL A 512 20.33 14.71 17.77
CA VAL A 512 21.42 15.61 18.20
C VAL A 512 21.28 16.99 17.56
N LEU A 513 21.04 17.04 16.24
CA LEU A 513 20.85 18.28 15.48
C LEU A 513 19.65 19.10 16.01
N ALA A 514 18.57 18.44 16.44
CA ALA A 514 17.36 19.11 16.91
C ALA A 514 17.47 19.69 18.33
N HIS A 515 18.36 19.13 19.17
CA HIS A 515 18.39 19.42 20.61
C HIS A 515 19.67 20.06 21.12
N TRP A 516 20.64 20.33 20.25
CA TRP A 516 21.89 20.96 20.65
C TRP A 516 21.66 22.35 21.29
N ALA A 517 22.23 22.58 22.48
CA ALA A 517 21.90 23.76 23.28
C ALA A 517 22.56 25.05 22.77
N ASP A 518 23.84 25.00 22.35
CA ASP A 518 24.57 26.16 21.84
C ASP A 518 24.84 26.00 20.34
N PRO A 519 24.09 26.70 19.47
CA PRO A 519 24.28 26.61 18.02
C PRO A 519 25.61 27.20 17.54
N THR A 520 26.36 27.91 18.39
CA THR A 520 27.66 28.51 18.06
C THR A 520 28.86 27.66 18.50
N ASP A 521 28.62 26.52 19.16
CA ASP A 521 29.66 25.62 19.60
C ASP A 521 30.47 25.10 18.41
N ARG A 522 31.78 25.41 18.43
CA ARG A 522 32.70 25.04 17.36
C ARG A 522 32.75 23.54 17.12
N ARG A 523 32.72 22.72 18.17
CA ARG A 523 32.80 21.24 18.04
C ARG A 523 31.57 20.70 17.30
N PHE A 524 30.40 21.24 17.63
CA PHE A 524 29.14 20.92 16.98
C PHE A 524 29.08 21.38 15.52
N LEU A 525 29.56 22.60 15.23
CA LEU A 525 29.61 23.12 13.87
C LEU A 525 30.58 22.32 12.99
N ASP A 526 31.74 21.91 13.53
CA ASP A 526 32.68 21.06 12.82
C ASP A 526 32.07 19.67 12.52
N TRP A 527 31.29 19.12 13.45
CA TRP A 527 30.51 17.89 13.23
C TRP A 527 29.44 18.09 12.15
N CYS A 528 28.68 19.20 12.18
CA CYS A 528 27.69 19.54 11.15
C CYS A 528 28.34 19.61 9.74
N ARG A 529 29.52 20.23 9.61
CA ARG A 529 30.26 20.25 8.32
C ARG A 529 30.65 18.84 7.87
N GLY A 530 31.04 17.98 8.81
CA GLY A 530 31.32 16.57 8.56
C GLY A 530 30.10 15.82 8.00
N LEU A 531 28.91 16.08 8.54
CA LEU A 531 27.65 15.50 8.05
C LEU A 531 27.29 16.00 6.65
N VAL A 532 27.44 17.30 6.38
CA VAL A 532 27.16 17.88 5.06
C VAL A 532 28.09 17.27 4.00
N GLY A 533 29.39 17.19 4.29
CA GLY A 533 30.38 16.62 3.38
C GLY A 533 30.43 17.37 2.03
N THR A 534 30.82 16.66 0.97
CA THR A 534 30.98 17.23 -0.39
C THR A 534 30.00 16.67 -1.41
N LYS A 535 29.20 15.66 -1.03
CA LYS A 535 28.25 14.98 -1.91
C LYS A 535 26.94 14.74 -1.18
N ALA A 536 25.83 14.73 -1.91
CA ALA A 536 24.55 14.28 -1.37
C ALA A 536 24.67 12.82 -0.91
N ALA A 537 24.10 12.53 0.26
CA ALA A 537 24.02 11.17 0.77
C ALA A 537 23.14 10.28 -0.12
N THR A 538 23.37 8.97 -0.03
CA THR A 538 22.62 7.97 -0.80
C THR A 538 21.27 7.64 -0.16
N SER A 539 21.21 7.60 1.18
CA SER A 539 20.00 7.31 1.96
C SER A 539 19.20 8.57 2.30
N ASP A 540 17.88 8.43 2.39
CA ASP A 540 16.97 9.56 2.62
C ASP A 540 17.10 10.16 4.03
N HIS A 541 17.33 9.33 5.06
CA HIS A 541 17.56 9.79 6.43
C HIS A 541 18.81 10.68 6.51
N GLN A 542 19.93 10.25 5.90
CA GLN A 542 21.16 11.03 5.90
C GLN A 542 21.01 12.34 5.14
N ARG A 543 20.22 12.37 4.05
CA ARG A 543 19.86 13.65 3.39
C ARG A 543 19.13 14.58 4.35
N GLY A 544 18.20 14.08 5.15
CA GLY A 544 17.52 14.86 6.18
C GLY A 544 18.49 15.49 7.19
N ASN A 545 19.52 14.72 7.61
CA ASN A 545 20.60 15.21 8.46
C ASN A 545 21.43 16.29 7.76
N GLN A 546 21.79 16.10 6.48
CA GLN A 546 22.49 17.11 5.68
C GLN A 546 21.70 18.41 5.58
N LEU A 547 20.38 18.35 5.31
CA LEU A 547 19.53 19.54 5.22
C LEU A 547 19.47 20.32 6.53
N THR A 548 19.35 19.61 7.66
CA THR A 548 19.31 20.25 8.98
C THR A 548 20.67 20.87 9.34
N ALA A 549 21.77 20.17 9.07
CA ALA A 549 23.12 20.68 9.27
C ALA A 549 23.41 21.92 8.39
N LEU A 550 23.02 21.89 7.11
CA LEU A 550 23.11 23.05 6.22
C LEU A 550 22.35 24.26 6.78
N ARG A 551 21.14 24.05 7.30
CA ARG A 551 20.32 25.12 7.92
C ARG A 551 21.02 25.73 9.14
N ILE A 552 21.62 24.90 10.00
CA ILE A 552 22.35 25.35 11.19
C ILE A 552 23.58 26.17 10.79
N LEU A 553 24.40 25.65 9.87
CA LEU A 553 25.62 26.32 9.42
C LEU A 553 25.31 27.69 8.80
N ALA A 554 24.34 27.76 7.88
CA ALA A 554 23.92 28.99 7.22
C ALA A 554 23.27 30.02 8.18
N ALA A 555 22.76 29.58 9.34
CA ALA A 555 22.24 30.48 10.36
C ALA A 555 23.36 31.15 11.17
N VAL A 556 24.51 30.50 11.31
CA VAL A 556 25.68 31.02 12.04
C VAL A 556 26.59 31.83 11.11
N ASP A 557 26.81 31.37 9.89
CA ASP A 557 27.64 32.01 8.87
C ASP A 557 26.95 31.97 7.51
N SER A 558 26.64 33.15 6.96
CA SER A 558 25.93 33.25 5.67
C SER A 558 26.72 32.65 4.50
N ASP A 559 28.05 32.61 4.59
CA ASP A 559 28.90 32.09 3.51
C ASP A 559 28.80 30.55 3.39
N GLU A 560 28.33 29.88 4.44
CA GLU A 560 28.07 28.43 4.43
C GLU A 560 26.92 28.06 3.49
N ALA A 561 25.98 28.97 3.22
CA ALA A 561 24.90 28.72 2.26
C ALA A 561 25.42 28.57 0.83
N ALA A 562 26.34 29.45 0.42
CA ALA A 562 27.00 29.38 -0.88
C ALA A 562 27.89 28.13 -0.99
N THR A 563 28.61 27.79 0.09
CA THR A 563 29.47 26.59 0.16
C THR A 563 28.65 25.30 0.11
N GLY A 564 27.50 25.27 0.77
CA GLY A 564 26.59 24.13 0.84
C GLY A 564 25.67 23.95 -0.38
N TRP A 565 25.54 24.97 -1.24
CA TRP A 565 24.67 24.93 -2.41
C TRP A 565 24.86 23.70 -3.32
N PRO A 566 26.09 23.26 -3.67
CA PRO A 566 26.27 22.08 -4.52
C PRO A 566 25.67 20.80 -3.93
N VAL A 567 25.75 20.62 -2.61
CA VAL A 567 25.16 19.47 -1.91
C VAL A 567 23.63 19.58 -1.90
N LEU A 568 23.09 20.75 -1.54
CA LEU A 568 21.64 20.99 -1.53
C LEU A 568 21.03 20.78 -2.93
N ARG A 569 21.67 21.34 -3.96
CA ARG A 569 21.27 21.17 -5.36
C ARG A 569 21.26 19.70 -5.76
N SER A 570 22.29 18.93 -5.40
CA SER A 570 22.35 17.49 -5.69
C SER A 570 21.26 16.69 -4.96
N ILE A 571 20.87 17.09 -3.75
CA ILE A 571 19.74 16.48 -3.02
C ILE A 571 18.43 16.75 -3.76
N ILE A 572 18.20 18.00 -4.19
CA ILE A 572 16.98 18.39 -4.94
C ILE A 572 16.92 17.65 -6.28
N ASP A 573 18.05 17.60 -7.01
CA ASP A 573 18.16 16.98 -8.32
C ASP A 573 17.95 15.47 -8.30
N ALA A 574 18.37 14.80 -7.22
CA ALA A 574 18.10 13.38 -7.02
C ALA A 574 16.59 13.08 -6.99
N GLY A 575 15.76 14.05 -6.58
CA GLY A 575 14.31 13.91 -6.59
C GLY A 575 13.77 12.82 -5.66
N ARG A 576 14.51 12.44 -4.61
CA ARG A 576 14.12 11.42 -3.62
C ARG A 576 14.42 11.89 -2.19
N GLY A 577 13.72 11.31 -1.22
CA GLY A 577 13.87 11.64 0.19
C GLY A 577 13.16 12.94 0.58
N PRO A 578 13.76 13.78 1.45
CA PRO A 578 13.15 14.99 2.00
C PRO A 578 13.13 16.16 0.99
N ILE A 579 12.48 15.94 -0.16
CA ILE A 579 12.46 16.88 -1.30
C ILE A 579 11.75 18.19 -0.94
N GLU A 580 10.68 18.15 -0.15
CA GLU A 580 9.96 19.34 0.29
C GLU A 580 10.84 20.21 1.18
N GLU A 581 11.56 19.59 2.12
CA GLU A 581 12.47 20.26 3.03
C GLU A 581 13.69 20.84 2.30
N ALA A 582 14.21 20.14 1.29
CA ALA A 582 15.33 20.59 0.48
C ALA A 582 14.96 21.83 -0.35
N ILE A 583 13.83 21.77 -1.06
CA ILE A 583 13.28 22.90 -1.82
C ILE A 583 12.97 24.06 -0.87
N GLY A 584 12.34 23.79 0.27
CA GLY A 584 12.03 24.78 1.30
C GLY A 584 13.27 25.50 1.83
N LEU A 585 14.38 24.79 2.04
CA LEU A 585 15.65 25.38 2.47
C LEU A 585 16.24 26.30 1.39
N ALA A 586 16.23 25.87 0.13
CA ALA A 586 16.70 26.70 -0.99
C ALA A 586 15.85 27.98 -1.16
N LEU A 587 14.53 27.87 -0.96
CA LEU A 587 13.61 29.01 -0.96
C LEU A 587 13.90 30.00 0.17
N ASP A 588 14.14 29.51 1.39
CA ASP A 588 14.54 30.35 2.53
C ASP A 588 15.84 31.11 2.23
N TRP A 589 16.86 30.40 1.74
CA TRP A 589 18.15 31.01 1.39
C TRP A 589 18.03 32.05 0.27
N ARG A 590 17.20 31.80 -0.75
CA ARG A 590 16.90 32.78 -1.80
C ARG A 590 16.20 34.02 -1.22
N ALA A 591 15.18 33.83 -0.38
CA ALA A 591 14.44 34.94 0.24
C ALA A 591 15.33 35.80 1.14
N ARG A 592 16.27 35.17 1.85
CA ARG A 592 17.26 35.83 2.73
C ARG A 592 18.51 36.34 1.99
N GLN A 593 18.57 36.18 0.67
CA GLN A 593 19.71 36.60 -0.17
C GLN A 593 21.05 35.95 0.24
N LEU A 594 21.01 34.70 0.71
CA LEU A 594 22.20 33.92 1.08
C LEU A 594 22.83 33.20 -0.12
N LEU A 595 22.07 33.03 -1.21
CA LEU A 595 22.55 32.41 -2.44
C LEU A 595 23.12 33.46 -3.42
N PRO A 596 24.22 33.14 -4.13
CA PRO A 596 24.68 33.97 -5.23
C PRO A 596 23.67 33.96 -6.40
N PRO A 597 23.64 35.00 -7.25
CA PRO A 597 22.68 35.09 -8.37
C PRO A 597 22.70 33.91 -9.34
N GLU A 598 23.89 33.32 -9.55
CA GLU A 598 24.06 32.13 -10.38
C GLU A 598 23.35 30.91 -9.78
N ALA A 599 23.44 30.71 -8.47
CA ALA A 599 22.74 29.64 -7.76
C ALA A 599 21.22 29.84 -7.76
N CYS A 600 20.74 31.08 -7.66
CA CYS A 600 19.31 31.37 -7.79
C CYS A 600 18.78 31.01 -9.19
N THR A 601 19.51 31.41 -10.24
CA THR A 601 19.14 31.08 -11.64
C THR A 601 19.15 29.58 -11.87
N ASP A 602 20.16 28.91 -11.34
CA ASP A 602 20.31 27.47 -11.40
C ASP A 602 19.19 26.71 -10.67
N PHE A 603 18.78 27.19 -9.49
CA PHE A 603 17.66 26.62 -8.74
C PHE A 603 16.34 26.72 -9.51
N GLU A 604 16.06 27.88 -10.11
CA GLU A 604 14.84 28.12 -10.90
C GLU A 604 14.79 27.21 -12.15
N ALA A 605 15.93 27.03 -12.82
CA ALA A 605 16.07 26.10 -13.92
C ALA A 605 15.85 24.65 -13.47
N LEU A 606 16.42 24.26 -12.33
CA LEU A 606 16.23 22.92 -11.76
C LEU A 606 14.76 22.64 -11.42
N LEU A 607 14.06 23.57 -10.77
CA LEU A 607 12.63 23.41 -10.48
C LEU A 607 11.81 23.20 -11.76
N THR A 608 12.10 23.99 -12.81
CA THR A 608 11.44 23.86 -14.11
C THR A 608 11.70 22.49 -14.74
N ASP A 609 12.94 22.02 -14.71
CA ASP A 609 13.35 20.71 -15.22
C ASP A 609 12.66 19.56 -14.47
N LEU A 610 12.58 19.64 -13.14
CA LEU A 610 11.90 18.65 -12.30
C LEU A 610 10.41 18.53 -12.64
N VAL A 611 9.74 19.65 -12.91
CA VAL A 611 8.33 19.63 -13.35
C VAL A 611 8.18 18.95 -14.71
N VAL A 612 9.17 19.00 -15.60
CA VAL A 612 9.08 18.47 -16.98
C VAL A 612 9.49 17.01 -17.09
N THR A 613 10.59 16.62 -16.44
CA THR A 613 11.28 15.35 -16.75
C THR A 613 10.76 14.15 -15.97
N ASP A 614 10.10 14.36 -14.83
CA ASP A 614 9.87 13.32 -13.81
C ASP A 614 11.16 12.56 -13.50
N ARG A 615 11.85 12.90 -12.41
CA ARG A 615 12.89 11.99 -11.90
C ARG A 615 12.25 10.61 -11.68
N LYS A 616 12.96 9.53 -12.02
CA LYS A 616 12.44 8.16 -11.95
C LYS A 616 13.26 7.34 -10.95
N ASP A 617 12.59 6.39 -10.31
CA ASP A 617 13.23 5.27 -9.61
C ASP A 617 12.76 3.93 -10.23
N TYR A 618 13.04 2.83 -9.55
CA TYR A 618 12.67 1.49 -10.00
C TYR A 618 11.14 1.25 -10.06
N ASN A 619 10.33 2.09 -9.41
CA ASN A 619 8.87 2.07 -9.50
C ASN A 619 8.33 3.05 -10.57
N GLY A 620 9.23 3.72 -11.32
CA GLY A 620 8.87 4.68 -12.35
C GLY A 620 8.93 6.15 -11.89
N PRO A 621 8.09 7.04 -12.46
CA PRO A 621 8.11 8.48 -12.17
C PRO A 621 7.87 8.85 -10.69
N ILE A 622 8.74 9.68 -10.12
CA ILE A 622 8.63 10.21 -8.76
C ILE A 622 7.72 11.44 -8.76
N VAL A 623 6.41 11.22 -8.79
CA VAL A 623 5.38 12.27 -8.89
C VAL A 623 5.45 13.29 -7.74
N LYS A 624 5.92 12.87 -6.56
CA LYS A 624 6.13 13.74 -5.40
C LYS A 624 7.04 14.93 -5.73
N THR A 625 8.11 14.67 -6.48
CA THR A 625 9.13 15.66 -6.83
C THR A 625 8.60 16.71 -7.80
N SER A 626 7.89 16.27 -8.85
CA SER A 626 7.27 17.16 -9.82
C SER A 626 6.21 18.06 -9.17
N ALA A 627 5.43 17.53 -8.23
CA ALA A 627 4.42 18.30 -7.49
C ALA A 627 5.06 19.33 -6.54
N ALA A 628 6.09 18.94 -5.78
CA ALA A 628 6.81 19.84 -4.88
C ALA A 628 7.49 21.00 -5.65
N ALA A 629 8.11 20.70 -6.80
CA ALA A 629 8.73 21.70 -7.64
C ALA A 629 7.71 22.67 -8.26
N ALA A 630 6.56 22.17 -8.70
CA ALA A 630 5.48 23.02 -9.23
C ALA A 630 4.92 23.97 -8.15
N ILE A 631 4.74 23.48 -6.92
CA ILE A 631 4.36 24.31 -5.78
C ILE A 631 5.39 25.42 -5.55
N ALA A 632 6.67 25.07 -5.55
CA ALA A 632 7.75 26.02 -5.31
C ALA A 632 7.80 27.14 -6.35
N LEU A 633 7.65 26.82 -7.65
CA LEU A 633 7.57 27.81 -8.73
C LEU A 633 6.41 28.80 -8.50
N LEU A 634 5.22 28.29 -8.14
CA LEU A 634 4.06 29.13 -7.86
C LEU A 634 4.27 30.01 -6.63
N ASP A 635 4.84 29.47 -5.55
CA ASP A 635 5.08 30.19 -4.29
C ASP A 635 6.09 31.35 -4.49
N VAL A 636 7.00 31.27 -5.47
CA VAL A 636 7.92 32.37 -5.83
C VAL A 636 7.46 33.25 -6.99
N GLY A 637 6.25 33.03 -7.52
CA GLY A 637 5.68 33.81 -8.61
C GLY A 637 6.31 33.55 -9.99
N LEU A 638 6.97 32.41 -10.18
CA LEU A 638 7.50 31.98 -11.47
C LEU A 638 6.44 31.22 -12.27
N PRO A 639 6.45 31.35 -13.61
CA PRO A 639 5.51 30.61 -14.45
C PRO A 639 5.81 29.12 -14.40
N LEU A 640 4.74 28.32 -14.41
CA LEU A 640 4.85 26.89 -14.69
C LEU A 640 5.26 26.67 -16.15
N PRO A 641 5.89 25.52 -16.49
CA PRO A 641 6.18 25.15 -17.87
C PRO A 641 4.93 25.25 -18.76
N ASP A 642 5.10 25.76 -19.99
CA ASP A 642 4.02 26.17 -20.88
C ASP A 642 3.38 24.96 -21.61
N ALA A 643 2.80 24.05 -20.83
CA ALA A 643 2.12 22.85 -21.31
C ALA A 643 1.01 22.42 -20.33
N PRO A 644 -0.26 22.83 -20.54
CA PRO A 644 -1.38 22.45 -19.69
C PRO A 644 -1.50 20.93 -19.47
N ALA A 645 -1.22 20.13 -20.51
CA ALA A 645 -1.23 18.67 -20.41
C ALA A 645 -0.20 18.14 -19.39
N ARG A 646 0.96 18.78 -19.29
CA ARG A 646 2.00 18.40 -18.32
C ARG A 646 1.56 18.69 -16.90
N ILE A 647 0.97 19.87 -16.65
CA ILE A 647 0.45 20.24 -15.32
C ILE A 647 -0.70 19.32 -14.91
N VAL A 648 -1.58 18.96 -15.85
CA VAL A 648 -2.63 17.96 -15.61
C VAL A 648 -2.02 16.63 -15.18
N LYS A 649 -0.96 16.15 -15.86
CA LYS A 649 -0.28 14.90 -15.50
C LYS A 649 0.30 14.96 -14.08
N VAL A 650 1.01 16.04 -13.74
CA VAL A 650 1.63 16.21 -12.40
C VAL A 650 0.56 16.23 -11.30
N VAL A 651 -0.51 17.02 -11.47
CA VAL A 651 -1.59 17.11 -10.48
C VAL A 651 -2.33 15.78 -10.34
N ALA A 652 -2.71 15.16 -11.46
CA ALA A 652 -3.45 13.90 -11.43
C ALA A 652 -2.62 12.79 -10.78
N GLY A 653 -1.37 12.61 -11.23
CA GLY A 653 -0.45 11.62 -10.68
C GLY A 653 -0.19 11.82 -9.19
N ALA A 654 0.02 13.06 -8.76
CA ALA A 654 0.24 13.35 -7.35
C ALA A 654 -1.01 13.11 -6.49
N VAL A 655 -2.22 13.43 -6.97
CA VAL A 655 -3.48 13.18 -6.23
C VAL A 655 -3.78 11.68 -6.10
N THR A 656 -3.51 10.90 -7.14
CA THR A 656 -3.75 9.45 -7.13
C THR A 656 -2.70 8.68 -6.33
N ASP A 657 -1.45 9.13 -6.34
CA ASP A 657 -0.36 8.47 -5.61
C ASP A 657 -0.53 8.60 -4.08
N ARG A 658 -0.39 7.45 -3.38
CA ARG A 658 -0.62 7.37 -1.93
C ARG A 658 0.41 8.15 -1.08
N TRP A 659 1.59 8.47 -1.64
CA TRP A 659 2.66 9.18 -0.94
C TRP A 659 2.73 10.68 -1.29
N ALA A 660 2.21 11.07 -2.45
CA ALA A 660 2.20 12.44 -2.97
C ALA A 660 0.84 13.14 -2.85
N ARG A 661 -0.21 12.44 -2.41
CA ARG A 661 -1.59 12.95 -2.37
C ARG A 661 -1.73 14.34 -1.74
N GLU A 662 -1.14 14.54 -0.58
CA GLU A 662 -1.21 15.83 0.13
C GLU A 662 -0.60 16.98 -0.70
N LEU A 663 0.53 16.72 -1.36
CA LEU A 663 1.15 17.66 -2.29
C LEU A 663 0.27 17.92 -3.51
N GLY A 664 -0.35 16.88 -4.08
CA GLY A 664 -1.30 17.02 -5.18
C GLY A 664 -2.47 17.93 -4.84
N LEU A 665 -3.05 17.79 -3.64
CA LEU A 665 -4.12 18.64 -3.13
C LEU A 665 -3.65 20.10 -2.94
N ARG A 666 -2.49 20.30 -2.31
CA ARG A 666 -1.86 21.62 -2.12
C ARG A 666 -1.53 22.32 -3.43
N LEU A 667 -1.10 21.57 -4.45
CA LEU A 667 -0.83 22.08 -5.79
C LEU A 667 -2.14 22.50 -6.48
N ALA A 668 -3.17 21.67 -6.41
CA ALA A 668 -4.49 21.98 -6.97
C ALA A 668 -5.10 23.25 -6.34
N GLU A 669 -4.92 23.46 -5.03
CA GLU A 669 -5.33 24.70 -4.34
C GLU A 669 -4.62 25.95 -4.90
N ARG A 670 -3.31 25.87 -5.16
CA ARG A 670 -2.50 26.99 -5.68
C ARG A 670 -2.83 27.32 -7.13
N LEU A 671 -3.23 26.31 -7.91
CA LEU A 671 -3.61 26.49 -9.30
C LEU A 671 -4.88 27.32 -9.50
N ALA A 672 -5.63 27.64 -8.44
CA ALA A 672 -6.76 28.58 -8.54
C ALA A 672 -6.36 29.95 -9.12
N ALA A 673 -5.09 30.38 -8.94
CA ALA A 673 -4.56 31.62 -9.52
C ALA A 673 -3.91 31.44 -10.90
N ALA A 674 -3.88 30.23 -11.47
CA ALA A 674 -3.25 29.94 -12.76
C ALA A 674 -4.09 30.42 -13.96
N PRO A 675 -3.53 30.48 -15.18
CA PRO A 675 -4.28 30.80 -16.38
C PRO A 675 -5.51 29.88 -16.58
N GLU A 676 -6.60 30.45 -17.10
CA GLU A 676 -7.89 29.77 -17.30
C GLU A 676 -7.76 28.43 -18.07
N THR A 677 -6.86 28.37 -19.05
CA THR A 677 -6.58 27.17 -19.85
C THR A 677 -6.05 26.01 -19.00
N VAL A 678 -5.15 26.29 -18.05
CA VAL A 678 -4.60 25.30 -17.11
C VAL A 678 -5.66 24.89 -16.11
N ARG A 679 -6.37 25.86 -15.51
CA ARG A 679 -7.40 25.59 -14.49
C ARG A 679 -8.51 24.69 -15.00
N ARG A 680 -9.05 24.98 -16.19
CA ARG A 680 -10.09 24.15 -16.82
C ARG A 680 -9.60 22.75 -17.15
N ALA A 681 -8.37 22.60 -17.64
CA ALA A 681 -7.80 21.30 -17.96
C ALA A 681 -7.63 20.44 -16.70
N VAL A 682 -7.11 21.03 -15.61
CA VAL A 682 -6.94 20.36 -14.31
C VAL A 682 -8.29 20.02 -13.68
N ALA A 683 -9.23 20.97 -13.66
CA ALA A 683 -10.59 20.74 -13.15
C ALA A 683 -11.28 19.57 -13.87
N LYS A 684 -11.20 19.53 -15.20
CA LYS A 684 -11.75 18.42 -16.01
C LYS A 684 -11.16 17.07 -15.59
N LYS A 685 -9.83 16.96 -15.44
CA LYS A 685 -9.19 15.70 -15.05
C LYS A 685 -9.52 15.31 -13.61
N LEU A 686 -9.43 16.24 -12.65
CA LEU A 686 -9.76 15.98 -11.26
C LEU A 686 -11.24 15.59 -11.09
N ARG A 687 -12.16 16.21 -11.83
CA ARG A 687 -13.57 15.80 -11.86
C ARG A 687 -13.72 14.36 -12.36
N SER A 688 -13.04 14.01 -13.46
CA SER A 688 -13.06 12.63 -13.95
C SER A 688 -12.53 11.62 -12.94
N LEU A 689 -11.64 12.02 -12.02
CA LEU A 689 -11.15 11.13 -10.95
C LEU A 689 -12.13 11.00 -9.80
N VAL A 690 -12.81 12.10 -9.43
CA VAL A 690 -13.82 12.11 -8.35
C VAL A 690 -15.11 11.40 -8.77
N ASP A 691 -15.47 11.48 -10.05
CA ASP A 691 -16.68 10.87 -10.61
C ASP A 691 -16.51 9.38 -10.94
N ARG A 692 -15.26 8.87 -10.93
CA ARG A 692 -15.00 7.42 -11.04
C ARG A 692 -15.59 6.69 -9.84
N ASP A 693 -16.00 5.45 -10.07
CA ASP A 693 -16.49 4.61 -8.99
C ASP A 693 -15.34 4.09 -8.10
N GLU A 694 -14.18 3.84 -8.70
CA GLU A 694 -12.95 3.41 -8.03
C GLU A 694 -12.42 4.43 -7.02
N ARG A 695 -11.93 3.95 -5.88
CA ARG A 695 -11.30 4.77 -4.84
C ARG A 695 -9.83 5.03 -5.13
N PHE A 696 -9.30 6.08 -4.49
CA PHE A 696 -7.84 6.30 -4.49
C PHE A 696 -7.14 5.27 -3.60
N ASP A 697 -6.02 4.72 -4.06
CA ASP A 697 -5.17 3.80 -3.28
C ASP A 697 -4.69 4.43 -1.96
N SER A 698 -4.40 3.67 -0.92
CA SER A 698 -3.92 4.20 0.36
C SER A 698 -3.08 3.17 1.11
N THR A 699 -2.16 3.67 1.94
CA THR A 699 -1.44 2.83 2.92
C THR A 699 -2.25 2.56 4.20
N GLY A 700 -3.33 3.32 4.41
CA GLY A 700 -4.24 3.22 5.55
C GLY A 700 -5.56 2.52 5.21
N ASP A 701 -6.65 2.95 5.86
CA ASP A 701 -8.00 2.44 5.60
C ASP A 701 -8.58 3.14 4.36
N ILE A 702 -8.49 2.49 3.19
CA ILE A 702 -8.71 3.10 1.86
C ILE A 702 -10.01 3.90 1.78
N ALA A 703 -11.16 3.34 2.15
CA ALA A 703 -12.44 4.05 2.02
C ALA A 703 -12.55 5.27 2.94
N VAL A 704 -11.87 5.26 4.09
CA VAL A 704 -11.81 6.38 5.03
C VAL A 704 -10.96 7.50 4.48
N GLU A 705 -9.77 7.19 3.98
CA GLU A 705 -8.88 8.19 3.40
C GLU A 705 -9.46 8.78 2.11
N ASP A 706 -10.01 7.94 1.24
CA ASP A 706 -10.68 8.36 0.01
C ASP A 706 -11.80 9.37 0.28
N ALA A 707 -12.67 9.09 1.26
CA ALA A 707 -13.75 9.99 1.63
C ALA A 707 -13.23 11.37 2.09
N ARG A 708 -12.12 11.41 2.83
CA ARG A 708 -11.45 12.67 3.24
C ARG A 708 -10.87 13.40 2.04
N THR A 709 -10.20 12.69 1.14
CA THR A 709 -9.62 13.25 -0.08
C THR A 709 -10.69 13.86 -0.97
N VAL A 710 -11.77 13.13 -1.25
CA VAL A 710 -12.90 13.62 -2.05
C VAL A 710 -13.56 14.83 -1.39
N ALA A 711 -13.76 14.81 -0.07
CA ALA A 711 -14.31 15.94 0.67
C ALA A 711 -13.47 17.22 0.52
N ARG A 712 -12.13 17.10 0.47
CA ARG A 712 -11.22 18.23 0.23
C ARG A 712 -11.14 18.64 -1.25
N LEU A 713 -11.22 17.70 -2.19
CA LEU A 713 -11.19 18.00 -3.62
C LEU A 713 -12.41 18.78 -4.10
N ARG A 714 -13.61 18.52 -3.58
CA ARG A 714 -14.85 19.20 -4.01
C ARG A 714 -14.78 20.73 -3.97
N PRO A 715 -14.39 21.38 -2.84
CA PRO A 715 -14.25 22.84 -2.81
C PRO A 715 -13.11 23.35 -3.71
N ILE A 716 -12.03 22.59 -3.89
CA ILE A 716 -10.92 22.94 -4.80
C ILE A 716 -11.41 22.95 -6.25
N LEU A 717 -12.12 21.90 -6.67
CA LEU A 717 -12.73 21.78 -8.00
C LEU A 717 -13.66 22.96 -8.29
N HIS A 718 -14.50 23.35 -7.33
CA HIS A 718 -15.39 24.48 -7.50
C HIS A 718 -14.63 25.78 -7.80
N LYS A 719 -13.54 26.06 -7.07
CA LYS A 719 -12.69 27.24 -7.31
C LYS A 719 -12.03 27.21 -8.68
N LEU A 720 -11.44 26.07 -9.06
CA LEU A 720 -10.79 25.92 -10.36
C LEU A 720 -11.73 26.17 -11.54
N GLU A 721 -13.04 26.01 -11.37
CA GLU A 721 -14.05 26.17 -12.41
C GLU A 721 -14.70 27.55 -12.46
N THR A 722 -14.72 28.27 -11.33
CA THR A 722 -15.51 29.49 -11.16
C THR A 722 -14.67 30.76 -11.09
N GLU A 723 -13.47 30.69 -10.53
CA GLU A 723 -12.46 31.77 -10.60
C GLU A 723 -11.84 31.81 -12.00
#